data_AF-A0A7X6TN31-F1
#
_entry.id   AF-A0A7X6TN31-F1
#
_cell.length_a   1.000
_cell.length_b   1.000
_cell.length_c   1.000
_cell.angle_alpha   90.00
_cell.angle_beta   90.00
_cell.angle_gamma   90.00
#
_symmetry.space_group_name_H-M   'P 1'
#
loop_
_entity.id
_entity.type
_entity.pdbx_description
1 polymer ?
#
loop_
_entity_poly.entity_id
_entity_poly.type
_entity_poly.pdbx_seq_one_letter_code
_entity_poly.pdbx_strand_id
1 'polypeptide(L)'
;MAVKWTKEQLQTFSYNRKGNLLISAAAGSGKTTVMTERIVRRLTAAEVEPDQIVVMTFTELAALEMAQKIELAVRSLQENAVEPEVKLRARELVRQLPAMQVSTIHSFCKSVITDYIGELTDEIGEPLLEPGYQVLKEEEKKLILDEATEDVLNTLYRLDDLSAVKHTGQGSIQASKPEQAEPGGAAMSVTEQAEAGGAAMSVTEQTEPGDALSRGLPQFRGEIYPFVLAGEDRDLSSWLEDFHLLSAAIAPGYDDLALRDNLINMLGKLRSMADYGQWVQRELERNSQDSENWRESVYCKELFSQLREYLEPALTDLAELKSLPYWQRIFDPKEKAKTVTALTDSMAAIAEVLPELSVALQSGDDWDQIFDLGRQLPSIAVLKGGSGEAGKEFNQLFNQNISKVLALITSNFQNTKGNAQDKYYDDIYPWFSLSSEETVESVRGSLGPLCRFFEIILLIDKRCRQLKLRQNKVDFNDFEHYALQLLKKPQIRQEYSQRYKEIYIDEYQDTSSIQEAVITSFSDNNIFMVGDIKQSIYRFRHDNPDLIRTKQECFINCRESEGQGLNEESDSAQDSLLPSSEDSPRISMQSSAKDLLQASLQDSAKSFSQDYSPPGYLINLNRNFRSVPGIIDFVNNCFGSFLSKDYGEIEYDASQALLANREAGKKQAVEFLLAMCSDTVDEVKTQSDELEIDELRAWEEQGFNLRPKGEEAAALLAVKKIRELTCQDNYRLSDLAVLAPNHKTLDIWRQALTSQGSNVAGIPKREFLDSPVLRQLEALVQVLDNSRHDYPLSAVLLSGILGERL
;
A
#
# COMPACT_ATOMS: atom_id res chain seq x y z
N MET A 1 -27.68 -7.39 -34.02
CA MET A 1 -26.72 -6.59 -34.83
C MET A 1 -25.35 -7.22 -34.65
N ALA A 2 -24.58 -7.42 -35.73
CA ALA A 2 -23.23 -7.96 -35.63
C ALA A 2 -22.33 -6.96 -34.86
N VAL A 3 -21.63 -7.43 -33.84
CA VAL A 3 -20.68 -6.61 -33.07
C VAL A 3 -19.53 -6.20 -33.99
N LYS A 4 -19.28 -4.90 -34.13
CA LYS A 4 -18.18 -4.38 -34.94
C LYS A 4 -16.93 -4.23 -34.07
N TRP A 5 -15.99 -5.15 -34.27
CA TRP A 5 -14.70 -5.15 -33.56
C TRP A 5 -13.72 -4.14 -34.17
N THR A 6 -12.85 -3.59 -33.33
CA THR A 6 -11.74 -2.71 -33.75
C THR A 6 -10.58 -3.54 -34.31
N LYS A 7 -9.62 -2.89 -35.00
CA LYS A 7 -8.45 -3.59 -35.55
C LYS A 7 -7.62 -4.22 -34.43
N GLU A 8 -7.45 -3.49 -33.33
CA GLU A 8 -6.69 -3.88 -32.16
C GLU A 8 -7.38 -5.06 -31.45
N GLN A 9 -8.71 -5.02 -31.28
CA GLN A 9 -9.47 -6.17 -30.77
C GLN A 9 -9.36 -7.40 -31.69
N LEU A 10 -9.48 -7.22 -33.01
CA LEU A 10 -9.30 -8.33 -33.95
C LEU A 10 -7.90 -8.95 -33.85
N GLN A 11 -6.87 -8.12 -33.64
CA GLN A 11 -5.51 -8.56 -33.41
C GLN A 11 -5.39 -9.39 -32.11
N THR A 12 -6.11 -9.02 -31.05
CA THR A 12 -6.14 -9.84 -29.82
C THR A 12 -6.71 -11.23 -30.07
N PHE A 13 -7.67 -11.38 -30.99
CA PHE A 13 -8.30 -12.67 -31.29
C PHE A 13 -7.43 -13.55 -32.19
N SER A 14 -6.71 -12.95 -33.14
CA SER A 14 -5.85 -13.69 -34.09
C SER A 14 -4.46 -14.02 -33.54
N TYR A 15 -4.09 -13.46 -32.38
CA TYR A 15 -2.79 -13.75 -31.77
C TYR A 15 -2.72 -15.21 -31.29
N ASN A 16 -1.85 -15.99 -31.94
CA ASN A 16 -1.60 -17.41 -31.67
C ASN A 16 -0.09 -17.74 -31.64
N ARG A 17 0.77 -16.73 -31.43
CA ARG A 17 2.22 -16.93 -31.32
C ARG A 17 2.56 -17.43 -29.91
N LYS A 18 3.65 -18.19 -29.77
CA LYS A 18 4.20 -18.55 -28.45
C LYS A 18 4.77 -17.28 -27.79
N GLY A 19 4.33 -16.98 -26.58
CA GLY A 19 4.68 -15.75 -25.89
C GLY A 19 3.49 -15.18 -25.10
N ASN A 20 3.81 -14.42 -24.06
CA ASN A 20 2.79 -13.79 -23.22
C ASN A 20 2.11 -12.64 -23.96
N LEU A 21 0.80 -12.48 -23.80
CA LEU A 21 0.04 -11.40 -24.41
C LEU A 21 -0.52 -10.49 -23.32
N LEU A 22 -0.10 -9.23 -23.31
CA LEU A 22 -0.64 -8.19 -22.42
C LEU A 22 -1.52 -7.23 -23.21
N ILE A 23 -2.76 -7.10 -22.77
CA ILE A 23 -3.73 -6.15 -23.30
C ILE A 23 -3.82 -4.98 -22.32
N SER A 24 -3.20 -3.85 -22.68
CA SER A 24 -3.36 -2.59 -21.96
C SER A 24 -4.66 -1.95 -22.41
N ALA A 25 -5.68 -1.97 -21.56
CA ALA A 25 -7.03 -1.69 -21.97
C ALA A 25 -7.69 -0.65 -21.07
N ALA A 26 -7.83 0.56 -21.62
CA ALA A 26 -8.36 1.70 -20.89
C ALA A 26 -9.81 1.47 -20.45
N ALA A 27 -10.29 2.27 -19.50
CA ALA A 27 -11.66 2.15 -18.98
C ALA A 27 -12.69 2.15 -20.11
N GLY A 28 -13.63 1.21 -20.08
CA GLY A 28 -14.71 1.11 -21.09
C GLY A 28 -14.29 0.61 -22.48
N SER A 29 -13.07 0.07 -22.63
CA SER A 29 -12.58 -0.54 -23.88
C SER A 29 -13.13 -1.93 -24.20
N GLY A 30 -13.82 -2.55 -23.23
CA GLY A 30 -14.39 -3.89 -23.37
C GLY A 30 -13.45 -5.02 -22.97
N LYS A 31 -12.53 -4.79 -22.02
CA LYS A 31 -11.63 -5.78 -21.39
C LYS A 31 -12.22 -7.20 -21.30
N THR A 32 -13.24 -7.35 -20.46
CA THR A 32 -13.93 -8.62 -20.21
C THR A 32 -14.56 -9.19 -21.49
N THR A 33 -15.14 -8.35 -22.33
CA THR A 33 -15.77 -8.77 -23.60
C THR A 33 -14.73 -9.32 -24.58
N VAL A 34 -13.56 -8.70 -24.68
CA VAL A 34 -12.44 -9.17 -25.51
C VAL A 34 -11.92 -10.50 -24.98
N MET A 35 -11.76 -10.63 -23.67
CA MET A 35 -11.33 -11.88 -23.05
C MET A 35 -12.33 -13.03 -23.30
N THR A 36 -13.61 -12.79 -23.03
CA THR A 36 -14.68 -13.79 -23.27
C THR A 36 -14.75 -14.19 -24.74
N GLU A 37 -14.73 -13.23 -25.67
CA GLU A 37 -14.79 -13.50 -27.11
C GLU A 37 -13.58 -14.33 -27.57
N ARG A 38 -12.38 -14.02 -27.06
CA ARG A 38 -11.17 -14.81 -27.35
C ARG A 38 -11.35 -16.25 -26.91
N ILE A 39 -11.72 -16.49 -25.64
CA ILE A 39 -11.92 -17.85 -25.10
C ILE A 39 -12.93 -18.62 -25.95
N VAL A 40 -14.08 -18.02 -26.25
CA VAL A 40 -15.15 -18.66 -27.03
C VAL A 40 -14.69 -19.02 -28.44
N ARG A 41 -13.92 -18.15 -29.10
CA ARG A 41 -13.36 -18.44 -30.44
C ARG A 41 -12.39 -19.61 -30.41
N ARG A 42 -11.47 -19.65 -29.44
CA ARG A 42 -10.46 -20.71 -29.29
C ARG A 42 -11.12 -22.06 -29.03
N LEU A 43 -12.13 -22.10 -28.16
CA LEU A 43 -12.94 -23.29 -27.87
C LEU A 43 -13.73 -23.77 -29.10
N THR A 44 -14.36 -22.84 -29.83
CA THR A 44 -15.17 -23.14 -31.02
C THR A 44 -14.32 -23.65 -32.18
N ALA A 45 -13.09 -23.12 -32.34
CA ALA A 45 -12.13 -23.56 -33.32
C ALA A 45 -11.41 -24.88 -32.95
N ALA A 46 -11.72 -25.46 -31.78
CA ALA A 46 -11.06 -26.65 -31.23
C ALA A 46 -9.54 -26.51 -31.12
N GLU A 47 -9.07 -25.28 -30.85
CA GLU A 47 -7.64 -25.01 -30.60
C GLU A 47 -7.25 -25.35 -29.16
N VAL A 48 -8.22 -25.32 -28.25
CA VAL A 48 -8.12 -25.68 -26.83
C VAL A 48 -9.44 -26.29 -26.36
N GLU A 49 -9.36 -27.14 -25.34
CA GLU A 49 -10.52 -27.71 -24.64
C GLU A 49 -10.80 -26.95 -23.32
N PRO A 50 -12.04 -26.98 -22.79
CA PRO A 50 -12.40 -26.24 -21.58
C PRO A 50 -11.51 -26.55 -20.36
N ASP A 51 -11.12 -27.80 -20.14
CA ASP A 51 -10.25 -28.24 -19.04
C ASP A 51 -8.78 -27.83 -19.20
N GLN A 52 -8.41 -27.31 -20.37
CA GLN A 52 -7.08 -26.78 -20.69
C GLN A 52 -6.97 -25.27 -20.49
N ILE A 53 -8.06 -24.61 -20.08
CA ILE A 53 -8.10 -23.16 -19.81
C ILE A 53 -8.27 -22.93 -18.31
N VAL A 54 -7.44 -22.03 -17.78
CA VAL A 54 -7.67 -21.43 -16.47
C VAL A 54 -7.86 -19.93 -16.61
N VAL A 55 -8.87 -19.41 -15.92
CA VAL A 55 -9.20 -17.99 -15.89
C VAL A 55 -9.25 -17.51 -14.46
N MET A 56 -8.42 -16.50 -14.17
CA MET A 56 -8.24 -15.93 -12.85
C MET A 56 -8.70 -14.47 -12.84
N THR A 57 -9.45 -14.10 -11.81
CA THR A 57 -9.97 -12.73 -11.61
C THR A 57 -9.72 -12.26 -10.17
N PHE A 58 -9.83 -10.96 -9.91
CA PHE A 58 -9.61 -10.39 -8.58
C PHE A 58 -10.75 -10.70 -7.58
N THR A 59 -12.00 -10.88 -8.05
CA THR A 59 -13.16 -11.09 -7.18
C THR A 59 -14.02 -12.28 -7.60
N GLU A 60 -14.65 -12.94 -6.64
CA GLU A 60 -15.57 -14.05 -6.90
C GLU A 60 -16.76 -13.63 -7.79
N LEU A 61 -17.22 -12.39 -7.66
CA LEU A 61 -18.27 -11.85 -8.53
C LEU A 61 -17.78 -11.73 -9.98
N ALA A 62 -16.56 -11.24 -10.20
CA ALA A 62 -15.97 -11.14 -11.54
C ALA A 62 -15.78 -12.53 -12.17
N ALA A 63 -15.29 -13.51 -11.40
CA ALA A 63 -15.18 -14.90 -11.84
C ALA A 63 -16.55 -15.46 -12.28
N LEU A 64 -17.58 -15.28 -11.44
CA LEU A 64 -18.94 -15.75 -11.73
C LEU A 64 -19.51 -15.06 -12.98
N GLU A 65 -19.39 -13.74 -13.08
CA GLU A 65 -19.84 -12.99 -14.25
C GLU A 65 -19.12 -13.46 -15.53
N MET A 66 -17.82 -13.74 -15.45
CA MET A 66 -17.04 -14.19 -16.58
C MET A 66 -17.45 -15.59 -17.03
N ALA A 67 -17.63 -16.53 -16.10
CA ALA A 67 -18.14 -17.87 -16.37
C ALA A 67 -19.51 -17.80 -17.06
N GLN A 68 -20.43 -16.98 -16.54
CA GLN A 68 -21.75 -16.77 -17.11
C GLN A 68 -21.69 -16.16 -18.52
N LYS A 69 -20.82 -15.16 -18.74
CA LYS A 69 -20.63 -14.54 -20.07
C LYS A 69 -20.13 -15.55 -21.09
N ILE A 70 -19.18 -16.40 -20.74
CA ILE A 70 -18.67 -17.47 -21.61
C ILE A 70 -19.79 -18.47 -21.92
N GLU A 71 -20.52 -18.94 -20.90
CA GLU A 71 -21.62 -19.89 -21.08
C GLU A 71 -22.72 -19.32 -22.00
N LEU A 72 -23.14 -18.08 -21.78
CA LEU A 72 -24.14 -17.40 -22.61
C LEU A 72 -23.67 -17.24 -24.06
N ALA A 73 -22.39 -16.91 -24.27
CA ALA A 73 -21.82 -16.79 -25.60
C ALA A 73 -21.82 -18.15 -26.35
N VAL A 74 -21.42 -19.23 -25.69
CA VAL A 74 -21.45 -20.58 -26.30
C VAL A 74 -22.88 -21.05 -26.56
N ARG A 75 -23.83 -20.81 -25.63
CA ARG A 75 -25.26 -21.12 -25.84
C ARG A 75 -25.85 -20.35 -27.01
N SER A 76 -25.49 -19.08 -27.17
CA SER A 76 -25.89 -18.27 -28.31
C SER A 76 -25.39 -18.86 -29.64
N LEU A 77 -24.15 -19.37 -29.69
CA LEU A 77 -23.62 -20.08 -30.87
C LEU A 77 -24.39 -21.38 -31.14
N GLN A 78 -24.71 -22.16 -30.11
CA GLN A 78 -25.51 -23.38 -30.24
C GLN A 78 -26.88 -23.12 -30.90
N GLU A 79 -27.53 -22.00 -30.57
CA GLU A 79 -28.85 -21.63 -31.11
C GLU A 79 -28.75 -20.98 -32.48
N ASN A 80 -27.86 -19.99 -32.62
CA ASN A 80 -27.89 -19.00 -33.70
C ASN A 80 -26.81 -19.17 -34.77
N ALA A 81 -25.79 -20.02 -34.59
CA ALA A 81 -24.74 -20.16 -35.60
C ALA A 81 -25.31 -20.62 -36.94
N VAL A 82 -24.77 -20.16 -38.06
CA VAL A 82 -25.25 -20.57 -39.39
C VAL A 82 -24.68 -21.95 -39.76
N GLU A 83 -23.43 -22.20 -39.35
CA GLU A 83 -22.67 -23.39 -39.69
C GLU A 83 -23.05 -24.58 -38.78
N PRO A 84 -23.44 -25.75 -39.35
CA PRO A 84 -23.81 -26.93 -38.58
C PRO A 84 -22.70 -27.47 -37.67
N GLU A 85 -21.44 -27.38 -38.11
CA GLU A 85 -20.26 -27.84 -37.35
C GLU A 85 -20.08 -27.01 -36.08
N VAL A 86 -20.19 -25.68 -36.19
CA VAL A 86 -20.14 -24.75 -35.04
C VAL A 86 -21.27 -25.03 -34.05
N LYS A 87 -22.51 -25.30 -34.53
CA LYS A 87 -23.61 -25.67 -33.63
C LYS A 87 -23.34 -26.97 -32.90
N LEU A 88 -22.77 -27.97 -33.57
CA LEU A 88 -22.45 -29.25 -32.96
C LEU A 88 -21.36 -29.10 -31.91
N ARG A 89 -20.28 -28.37 -32.23
CA ARG A 89 -19.20 -28.07 -31.29
C ARG A 89 -19.70 -27.28 -30.09
N ALA A 90 -20.52 -26.23 -30.29
CA ALA A 90 -21.11 -25.48 -29.19
C ALA A 90 -21.99 -26.35 -28.26
N ARG A 91 -22.73 -27.33 -28.80
CA ARG A 91 -23.51 -28.29 -27.98
C ARG A 91 -22.63 -29.16 -27.09
N GLU A 92 -21.47 -29.57 -27.60
CA GLU A 92 -20.49 -30.33 -26.83
C GLU A 92 -19.86 -29.45 -25.74
N LEU A 93 -19.42 -28.25 -26.11
CA LEU A 93 -18.83 -27.28 -25.20
C LEU A 93 -19.76 -26.95 -24.02
N VAL A 94 -21.07 -26.74 -24.24
CA VAL A 94 -22.01 -26.47 -23.14
C VAL A 94 -21.99 -27.57 -22.05
N ARG A 95 -21.67 -28.83 -22.41
CA ARG A 95 -21.55 -29.93 -21.44
C ARG A 95 -20.19 -29.97 -20.73
N GLN A 96 -19.13 -29.48 -21.39
CA GLN A 96 -17.76 -29.52 -20.90
C GLN A 96 -17.35 -28.24 -20.17
N LEU A 97 -18.03 -27.11 -20.40
CA LEU A 97 -17.76 -25.82 -19.76
C LEU A 97 -17.64 -25.88 -18.22
N PRO A 98 -18.43 -26.70 -17.48
CA PRO A 98 -18.24 -26.82 -16.03
C PRO A 98 -16.87 -27.34 -15.60
N ALA A 99 -16.11 -27.99 -16.49
CA ALA A 99 -14.74 -28.45 -16.21
C ALA A 99 -13.68 -27.34 -16.37
N MET A 100 -14.04 -26.22 -17.02
CA MET A 100 -13.16 -25.07 -17.17
C MET A 100 -13.01 -24.34 -15.83
N GLN A 101 -11.78 -24.03 -15.47
CA GLN A 101 -11.51 -23.37 -14.20
C GLN A 101 -11.63 -21.85 -14.36
N VAL A 102 -12.70 -21.28 -13.80
CA VAL A 102 -12.91 -19.83 -13.71
C VAL A 102 -13.08 -19.47 -12.24
N SER A 103 -12.11 -18.77 -11.65
CA SER A 103 -12.09 -18.50 -10.21
C SER A 103 -11.31 -17.24 -9.86
N THR A 104 -11.23 -16.92 -8.57
CA THR A 104 -10.18 -16.03 -8.08
C THR A 104 -8.83 -16.75 -8.01
N ILE A 105 -7.74 -15.99 -7.87
CA ILE A 105 -6.40 -16.55 -7.66
C ILE A 105 -6.36 -17.35 -6.34
N HIS A 106 -6.96 -16.83 -5.26
CA HIS A 106 -7.08 -17.54 -3.99
C HIS A 106 -7.83 -18.89 -4.13
N SER A 107 -8.94 -18.90 -4.87
CA SER A 107 -9.70 -20.13 -5.12
C SER A 107 -8.91 -21.13 -5.97
N PHE A 108 -8.07 -20.67 -6.89
CA PHE A 108 -7.11 -21.51 -7.61
C PHE A 108 -6.06 -22.11 -6.65
N CYS A 109 -5.39 -21.29 -5.83
CA CYS A 109 -4.42 -21.74 -4.83
C CYS A 109 -5.02 -22.79 -3.88
N LYS A 110 -6.27 -22.58 -3.44
CA LYS A 110 -7.00 -23.53 -2.60
C LYS A 110 -7.22 -24.88 -3.31
N SER A 111 -7.51 -24.87 -4.62
CA SER A 111 -7.62 -26.10 -5.41
C SER A 111 -6.30 -26.86 -5.43
N VAL A 112 -5.18 -26.17 -5.70
CA VAL A 112 -3.83 -26.77 -5.70
C VAL A 112 -3.54 -27.42 -4.35
N ILE A 113 -3.80 -26.71 -3.25
CA ILE A 113 -3.55 -27.26 -1.91
C ILE A 113 -4.43 -28.46 -1.62
N THR A 114 -5.70 -28.43 -2.04
CA THR A 114 -6.63 -29.54 -1.81
C THR A 114 -6.19 -30.79 -2.57
N ASP A 115 -5.72 -30.64 -3.81
CA ASP A 115 -5.29 -31.75 -4.67
C ASP A 115 -3.98 -32.41 -4.15
N TYR A 116 -3.08 -31.63 -3.54
CA TYR A 116 -1.75 -32.10 -3.10
C TYR A 116 -1.48 -31.84 -1.62
N ILE A 117 -2.50 -31.86 -0.76
CA ILE A 117 -2.34 -31.55 0.67
C ILE A 117 -1.34 -32.48 1.35
N GLY A 118 -1.28 -33.76 0.94
CA GLY A 118 -0.32 -34.74 1.48
C GLY A 118 1.14 -34.47 1.11
N GLU A 119 1.38 -33.62 0.11
CA GLU A 119 2.71 -33.17 -0.31
C GLU A 119 3.10 -31.84 0.36
N LEU A 120 2.21 -31.22 1.12
CA LEU A 120 2.47 -29.92 1.74
C LEU A 120 3.16 -30.11 3.11
N THR A 121 4.49 -30.12 3.10
CA THR A 121 5.31 -30.32 4.30
C THR A 121 6.24 -29.15 4.58
N ASP A 122 6.68 -29.02 5.82
CA ASP A 122 7.72 -28.07 6.22
C ASP A 122 9.14 -28.58 5.85
N GLU A 123 10.16 -27.86 6.30
CA GLU A 123 11.58 -28.18 6.05
C GLU A 123 12.03 -29.49 6.71
N ILE A 124 11.32 -29.95 7.76
CA ILE A 124 11.63 -31.17 8.53
C ILE A 124 10.81 -32.36 7.99
N GLY A 125 9.84 -32.10 7.11
CA GLY A 125 8.96 -33.10 6.50
C GLY A 125 7.64 -33.30 7.24
N GLU A 126 7.32 -32.45 8.21
CA GLU A 126 6.04 -32.47 8.93
C GLU A 126 4.95 -31.75 8.10
N PRO A 127 3.69 -32.19 8.16
CA PRO A 127 2.62 -31.56 7.40
C PRO A 127 2.35 -30.13 7.86
N LEU A 128 2.23 -29.19 6.92
CA LEU A 128 1.88 -27.79 7.21
C LEU A 128 0.38 -27.54 7.31
N LEU A 129 -0.44 -28.47 6.82
CA LEU A 129 -1.89 -28.37 6.84
C LEU A 129 -2.52 -29.76 6.80
N GLU A 130 -3.58 -29.97 7.58
CA GLU A 130 -4.29 -31.25 7.62
C GLU A 130 -5.64 -31.16 6.88
N PRO A 131 -6.13 -32.27 6.28
CA PRO A 131 -7.46 -32.31 5.68
C PRO A 131 -8.55 -31.86 6.68
N GLY A 132 -9.53 -31.11 6.18
CA GLY A 132 -10.59 -30.54 7.02
C GLY A 132 -10.23 -29.20 7.68
N TYR A 133 -9.16 -28.55 7.23
CA TYR A 133 -8.76 -27.23 7.70
C TYR A 133 -9.86 -26.17 7.57
N GLN A 134 -9.80 -25.14 8.41
CA GLN A 134 -10.72 -24.00 8.38
C GLN A 134 -10.03 -22.70 7.98
N VAL A 135 -10.73 -21.87 7.20
CA VAL A 135 -10.23 -20.55 6.82
C VAL A 135 -10.43 -19.58 8.00
N LEU A 136 -9.35 -18.91 8.40
CA LEU A 136 -9.38 -17.90 9.45
C LEU A 136 -10.25 -16.72 9.07
N LYS A 137 -11.11 -16.29 10.01
CA LYS A 137 -11.76 -14.98 9.92
C LYS A 137 -10.78 -13.88 10.33
N GLU A 138 -11.04 -12.66 9.88
CA GLU A 138 -10.14 -11.52 10.12
C GLU A 138 -9.90 -11.24 11.62
N GLU A 139 -10.92 -11.45 12.47
CA GLU A 139 -10.83 -11.30 13.92
C GLU A 139 -9.93 -12.36 14.57
N GLU A 140 -10.06 -13.62 14.12
CA GLU A 140 -9.24 -14.73 14.60
C GLU A 140 -7.79 -14.59 14.15
N LYS A 141 -7.58 -14.10 12.92
CA LYS A 141 -6.25 -13.79 12.38
C LYS A 141 -5.53 -12.76 13.25
N LYS A 142 -6.24 -11.69 13.66
CA LYS A 142 -5.68 -10.69 14.57
C LYS A 142 -5.30 -11.31 15.91
N LEU A 143 -6.19 -12.12 16.50
CA LEU A 143 -5.93 -12.77 17.78
C LEU A 143 -4.68 -13.67 17.74
N ILE A 144 -4.55 -14.51 16.71
CA ILE A 144 -3.37 -15.39 16.54
C ILE A 144 -2.09 -14.57 16.38
N LEU A 145 -2.16 -13.46 15.65
CA LEU A 145 -1.01 -12.59 15.44
C LEU A 145 -0.60 -11.89 16.74
N ASP A 146 -1.57 -11.35 17.48
CA ASP A 146 -1.33 -10.71 18.78
C ASP A 146 -0.73 -11.72 19.78
N GLU A 147 -1.27 -12.95 19.83
CA GLU A 147 -0.77 -14.06 20.66
C GLU A 147 0.67 -14.44 20.28
N ALA A 148 0.96 -14.59 18.98
CA ALA A 148 2.30 -14.93 18.50
C ALA A 148 3.33 -13.83 18.81
N THR A 149 2.97 -12.57 18.62
CA THR A 149 3.81 -11.42 18.94
C THR A 149 4.08 -11.35 20.44
N GLU A 150 3.05 -11.55 21.25
CA GLU A 150 3.18 -11.59 22.71
C GLU A 150 4.08 -12.74 23.18
N ASP A 151 3.90 -13.96 22.65
CA ASP A 151 4.74 -15.12 22.96
C ASP A 151 6.22 -14.85 22.68
N VAL A 152 6.52 -14.28 21.51
CA VAL A 152 7.90 -13.99 21.09
C VAL A 152 8.50 -12.90 21.97
N LEU A 153 7.85 -11.74 22.08
CA LEU A 153 8.40 -10.60 22.83
C LEU A 153 8.54 -10.91 24.33
N ASN A 154 7.55 -11.55 24.96
CA ASN A 154 7.64 -11.93 26.37
C ASN A 154 8.80 -12.90 26.62
N THR A 155 9.10 -13.79 25.66
CA THR A 155 10.25 -14.69 25.77
C THR A 155 11.56 -13.92 25.67
N LEU A 156 11.66 -12.93 24.78
CA LEU A 156 12.84 -12.08 24.64
C LEU A 156 13.07 -11.23 25.89
N TYR A 157 12.04 -10.58 26.43
CA TYR A 157 12.14 -9.81 27.68
C TYR A 157 12.58 -10.69 28.87
N ARG A 158 12.06 -11.92 28.96
CA ARG A 158 12.52 -12.87 30.00
C ARG A 158 13.97 -13.28 29.84
N LEU A 159 14.41 -13.53 28.60
CA LEU A 159 15.82 -13.86 28.32
C LEU A 159 16.73 -12.70 28.71
N ASP A 160 16.28 -11.49 28.46
CA ASP A 160 16.98 -10.28 28.84
C ASP A 160 17.13 -10.12 30.36
N ASP A 161 16.03 -10.21 31.11
CA ASP A 161 16.04 -10.15 32.57
C ASP A 161 17.01 -11.18 33.19
N LEU A 162 17.00 -12.40 32.66
CA LEU A 162 17.87 -13.49 33.11
C LEU A 162 19.35 -13.23 32.80
N SER A 163 19.65 -12.52 31.72
CA SER A 163 21.01 -12.11 31.37
C SER A 163 21.53 -11.02 32.32
N ALA A 164 20.70 -10.02 32.64
CA ALA A 164 21.04 -8.91 33.53
C ALA A 164 21.34 -9.36 34.97
N VAL A 165 20.60 -10.35 35.48
CA VAL A 165 20.81 -10.93 36.82
C VAL A 165 22.13 -11.71 36.92
N LYS A 166 22.59 -12.35 35.84
CA LYS A 166 23.86 -13.10 35.82
C LYS A 166 25.08 -12.19 35.79
N HIS A 167 25.01 -11.03 35.13
CA HIS A 167 26.10 -10.06 35.09
C HIS A 167 26.26 -9.26 36.39
N THR A 168 25.19 -9.06 37.16
CA THR A 168 25.24 -8.39 38.47
C THR A 168 25.71 -9.29 39.62
N GLY A 169 25.68 -10.62 39.45
CA GLY A 169 26.08 -11.61 40.47
C GLY A 169 27.59 -11.75 40.73
N GLN A 170 28.47 -11.08 39.97
CA GLN A 170 29.92 -11.06 40.22
C GLN A 170 30.43 -9.82 40.97
N GLY A 171 29.56 -8.86 41.28
CA GLY A 171 29.84 -7.74 42.18
C GLY A 171 29.19 -7.97 43.54
N SER A 172 29.99 -8.02 44.60
CA SER A 172 29.53 -8.16 45.98
C SER A 172 28.34 -7.25 46.32
N ILE A 173 27.16 -7.83 46.53
CA ILE A 173 26.00 -7.13 47.09
C ILE A 173 26.27 -6.89 48.58
N GLN A 174 26.61 -5.65 48.94
CA GLN A 174 26.40 -5.17 50.30
C GLN A 174 24.90 -4.96 50.50
N ALA A 175 24.29 -5.85 51.26
CA ALA A 175 22.89 -5.77 51.66
C ALA A 175 22.63 -4.48 52.46
N SER A 176 21.86 -3.56 51.90
CA SER A 176 21.14 -2.53 52.66
C SER A 176 19.86 -3.14 53.23
N LYS A 177 19.71 -2.99 54.56
CA LYS A 177 18.58 -3.50 55.36
C LYS A 177 17.24 -2.90 54.91
N PRO A 178 16.12 -3.66 55.00
CA PRO A 178 14.78 -3.09 54.91
C PRO A 178 14.36 -2.51 56.26
N GLU A 179 13.81 -1.29 56.21
CA GLU A 179 13.20 -0.62 57.36
C GLU A 179 11.77 -1.13 57.57
N GLN A 180 11.58 -1.70 58.76
CA GLN A 180 10.38 -1.94 59.56
C GLN A 180 8.99 -1.60 58.97
N ALA A 181 8.15 -2.64 58.86
CA ALA A 181 6.71 -2.55 59.04
C ALA A 181 6.25 -3.63 60.04
N GLU A 182 5.46 -3.21 61.03
CA GLU A 182 5.02 -3.99 62.20
C GLU A 182 4.02 -5.13 61.90
N PRO A 183 3.84 -6.08 62.85
CA PRO A 183 3.18 -7.36 62.63
C PRO A 183 1.75 -7.43 63.17
N GLY A 184 0.91 -8.20 62.49
CA GLY A 184 -0.34 -8.75 63.01
C GLY A 184 -1.20 -9.23 61.86
N GLY A 185 -1.70 -10.45 61.77
CA GLY A 185 -1.67 -11.62 62.64
C GLY A 185 -2.59 -12.67 62.00
N ALA A 186 -2.43 -13.92 62.43
CA ALA A 186 -3.27 -15.09 62.18
C ALA A 186 -3.13 -15.80 60.82
N ALA A 187 -2.42 -16.92 60.89
CA ALA A 187 -2.46 -18.01 59.95
C ALA A 187 -3.85 -18.66 59.85
N MET A 188 -4.26 -19.06 58.65
CA MET A 188 -5.20 -20.16 58.45
C MET A 188 -4.88 -20.89 57.14
N SER A 189 -4.46 -22.13 57.29
CA SER A 189 -4.28 -23.13 56.24
C SER A 189 -5.63 -23.67 55.77
N VAL A 190 -5.90 -23.65 54.46
CA VAL A 190 -6.85 -24.57 53.81
C VAL A 190 -6.32 -24.94 52.43
N THR A 191 -6.12 -26.24 52.27
CA THR A 191 -5.88 -27.00 51.04
C THR A 191 -7.12 -27.04 50.15
N GLU A 192 -7.00 -26.83 48.83
CA GLU A 192 -7.47 -27.74 47.76
C GLU A 192 -7.46 -27.09 46.35
N GLN A 193 -6.71 -27.74 45.45
CA GLN A 193 -7.00 -28.10 44.05
C GLN A 193 -7.78 -27.14 43.14
N ALA A 194 -7.09 -26.69 42.09
CA ALA A 194 -7.67 -26.57 40.76
C ALA A 194 -6.60 -26.98 39.72
N GLU A 195 -6.82 -28.12 39.07
CA GLU A 195 -6.09 -28.59 37.91
C GLU A 195 -6.44 -27.72 36.70
N ALA A 196 -5.44 -27.09 36.09
CA ALA A 196 -5.51 -26.60 34.72
C ALA A 196 -4.13 -26.86 34.08
N GLY A 197 -4.10 -27.81 33.15
CA GLY A 197 -2.90 -28.28 32.47
C GLY A 197 -2.31 -27.21 31.56
N GLY A 198 -1.36 -26.45 32.09
CA GLY A 198 -0.29 -25.84 31.29
C GLY A 198 0.89 -26.80 31.30
N ALA A 199 1.26 -27.33 30.14
CA ALA A 199 2.49 -28.09 30.00
C ALA A 199 3.68 -27.15 30.28
N ALA A 200 4.15 -27.15 31.53
CA ALA A 200 5.43 -26.58 31.89
C ALA A 200 6.53 -27.45 31.24
N MET A 201 6.97 -27.05 30.05
CA MET A 201 8.18 -27.59 29.43
C MET A 201 9.38 -27.17 30.28
N SER A 202 10.08 -28.17 30.82
CA SER A 202 11.22 -28.03 31.71
C SER A 202 12.43 -27.39 31.00
N VAL A 203 12.91 -26.27 31.53
CA VAL A 203 14.16 -25.61 31.14
C VAL A 203 15.33 -26.39 31.74
N THR A 204 15.97 -27.26 30.95
CA THR A 204 17.24 -27.90 31.32
C THR A 204 18.18 -28.04 30.12
N GLU A 205 18.55 -26.93 29.49
CA GLU A 205 19.82 -26.87 28.75
C GLU A 205 20.49 -25.53 29.06
N GLN A 206 21.59 -25.60 29.81
CA GLN A 206 22.43 -24.46 30.15
C GLN A 206 23.27 -24.10 28.92
N THR A 207 22.93 -23.02 28.23
CA THR A 207 23.92 -22.27 27.45
C THR A 207 24.71 -21.37 28.39
N GLU A 208 26.03 -21.45 28.32
CA GLU A 208 26.87 -20.45 28.97
C GLU A 208 26.82 -19.14 28.16
N PRO A 209 26.88 -17.95 28.79
CA PRO A 209 26.75 -16.65 28.12
C PRO A 209 27.79 -16.33 27.02
N GLY A 210 28.73 -17.23 26.73
CA GLY A 210 29.76 -17.08 25.70
C GLY A 210 29.64 -18.05 24.51
N ASP A 211 28.61 -18.90 24.47
CA ASP A 211 28.37 -19.76 23.31
C ASP A 211 27.69 -18.97 22.19
N ALA A 212 28.23 -19.06 20.97
CA ALA A 212 27.62 -18.50 19.77
C ALA A 212 26.19 -19.03 19.55
N LEU A 213 25.27 -18.15 19.16
CA LEU A 213 23.85 -18.44 18.89
C LEU A 213 23.59 -19.19 17.57
N SER A 214 24.61 -19.81 16.97
CA SER A 214 24.51 -20.58 15.73
C SER A 214 23.56 -21.80 15.79
N ARG A 215 22.96 -22.06 16.95
CA ARG A 215 21.93 -23.10 17.20
C ARG A 215 20.57 -22.56 17.68
N GLY A 216 20.33 -21.26 17.50
CA GLY A 216 19.08 -20.59 17.85
C GLY A 216 19.05 -20.08 19.28
N LEU A 217 18.12 -19.14 19.54
CA LEU A 217 17.86 -18.60 20.87
C LEU A 217 17.48 -19.74 21.83
N PRO A 218 17.97 -19.74 23.09
CA PRO A 218 17.85 -20.89 24.00
C PRO A 218 16.44 -21.46 24.13
N GLN A 219 15.41 -20.60 24.22
CA GLN A 219 14.02 -21.03 24.39
C GLN A 219 13.30 -21.41 23.10
N PHE A 220 13.93 -21.19 21.97
CA PHE A 220 13.37 -21.48 20.65
C PHE A 220 14.14 -22.61 19.93
N ARG A 221 15.11 -23.25 20.60
CA ARG A 221 15.90 -24.35 20.05
C ARG A 221 15.03 -25.53 19.64
N GLY A 222 15.28 -26.06 18.45
CA GLY A 222 14.57 -27.23 17.92
C GLY A 222 13.19 -26.93 17.33
N GLU A 223 12.52 -25.88 17.80
CA GLU A 223 11.28 -25.38 17.19
C GLU A 223 11.56 -24.32 16.11
N ILE A 224 12.66 -23.59 16.22
CA ILE A 224 13.05 -22.50 15.33
C ILE A 224 14.54 -22.63 14.95
N TYR A 225 14.85 -22.44 13.67
CA TYR A 225 16.22 -22.39 13.17
C TYR A 225 16.85 -21.03 13.50
N PRO A 226 18.17 -20.97 13.74
CA PRO A 226 18.89 -19.71 13.92
C PRO A 226 18.83 -18.87 12.65
N PHE A 227 18.58 -17.57 12.81
CA PHE A 227 18.86 -16.59 11.79
C PHE A 227 20.11 -15.84 12.23
N VAL A 228 21.16 -15.93 11.41
CA VAL A 228 22.33 -15.07 11.51
C VAL A 228 22.37 -14.29 10.21
N LEU A 229 21.50 -13.28 10.12
CA LEU A 229 21.27 -12.57 8.85
C LEU A 229 22.49 -11.75 8.41
N ALA A 230 23.39 -11.42 9.33
CA ALA A 230 24.65 -10.71 9.07
C ALA A 230 25.84 -11.65 8.80
N GLY A 231 25.64 -12.98 8.77
CA GLY A 231 26.71 -13.96 8.52
C GLY A 231 27.74 -14.13 9.65
N GLU A 232 27.64 -13.37 10.74
CA GLU A 232 28.52 -13.46 11.91
C GLU A 232 27.84 -14.08 13.12
N ASP A 233 28.45 -15.14 13.65
CA ASP A 233 28.03 -15.71 14.92
C ASP A 233 28.06 -14.64 16.04
N ARG A 234 26.94 -14.49 16.74
CA ARG A 234 26.78 -13.58 17.88
C ARG A 234 26.51 -14.39 19.13
N ASP A 235 27.01 -13.93 20.28
CA ASP A 235 26.60 -14.47 21.57
C ASP A 235 25.23 -13.91 21.99
N LEU A 236 24.64 -14.50 23.04
CA LEU A 236 23.33 -14.08 23.54
C LEU A 236 23.33 -12.64 24.09
N SER A 237 24.42 -12.20 24.69
CA SER A 237 24.50 -10.87 25.31
C SER A 237 24.48 -9.77 24.26
N SER A 238 25.30 -9.89 23.22
CA SER A 238 25.36 -8.96 22.09
C SER A 238 24.04 -8.93 21.31
N TRP A 239 23.38 -10.08 21.14
CA TRP A 239 22.07 -10.14 20.50
C TRP A 239 21.01 -9.36 21.29
N LEU A 240 21.00 -9.50 22.63
CA LEU A 240 20.04 -8.81 23.51
C LEU A 240 20.32 -7.30 23.59
N GLU A 241 21.59 -6.88 23.51
CA GLU A 241 21.95 -5.47 23.41
C GLU A 241 21.39 -4.82 22.14
N ASP A 242 21.52 -5.48 20.98
CA ASP A 242 20.90 -5.01 19.73
C ASP A 242 19.37 -4.92 19.86
N PHE A 243 18.73 -5.89 20.54
CA PHE A 243 17.28 -5.87 20.80
C PHE A 243 16.87 -4.71 21.71
N HIS A 244 17.66 -4.38 22.73
CA HIS A 244 17.42 -3.19 23.56
C HIS A 244 17.50 -1.90 22.78
N LEU A 245 18.55 -1.75 21.97
CA LEU A 245 18.71 -0.57 21.11
C LEU A 245 17.52 -0.43 20.15
N LEU A 246 17.08 -1.53 19.56
CA LEU A 246 15.88 -1.57 18.71
C LEU A 246 14.63 -1.13 19.48
N SER A 247 14.38 -1.74 20.64
CA SER A 247 13.19 -1.46 21.45
C SER A 247 13.18 0.00 21.92
N ALA A 248 14.32 0.51 22.37
CA ALA A 248 14.45 1.90 22.82
C ALA A 248 14.28 2.90 21.66
N ALA A 249 14.75 2.56 20.46
CA ALA A 249 14.63 3.41 19.28
C ALA A 249 13.18 3.53 18.78
N ILE A 250 12.44 2.41 18.76
CA ILE A 250 11.07 2.37 18.21
C ILE A 250 10.02 2.75 19.26
N ALA A 251 10.23 2.32 20.51
CA ALA A 251 9.30 2.50 21.61
C ALA A 251 9.99 3.22 22.79
N PRO A 252 10.29 4.53 22.68
CA PRO A 252 10.95 5.29 23.74
C PRO A 252 10.04 5.58 24.95
N GLY A 253 8.78 5.12 24.92
CA GLY A 253 7.77 5.33 25.95
C GLY A 253 7.81 4.26 27.06
N TYR A 254 6.73 4.17 27.83
CA TYR A 254 6.58 3.18 28.91
C TYR A 254 5.97 1.84 28.43
N ASP A 255 5.63 1.73 27.15
CA ASP A 255 5.04 0.53 26.54
C ASP A 255 5.77 0.18 25.23
N ASP A 256 5.55 -1.04 24.75
CA ASP A 256 6.13 -1.59 23.52
C ASP A 256 5.13 -1.60 22.35
N LEU A 257 4.02 -0.85 22.44
CA LEU A 257 2.93 -0.89 21.45
C LEU A 257 3.44 -0.46 20.06
N ALA A 258 4.25 0.59 20.01
CA ALA A 258 4.84 1.06 18.76
C ALA A 258 5.77 0.00 18.12
N LEU A 259 6.50 -0.77 18.93
CA LEU A 259 7.34 -1.87 18.44
C LEU A 259 6.47 -2.98 17.86
N ARG A 260 5.42 -3.41 18.58
CA ARG A 260 4.47 -4.43 18.13
C ARG A 260 3.80 -4.05 16.81
N ASP A 261 3.29 -2.83 16.72
CA ASP A 261 2.62 -2.33 15.51
C ASP A 261 3.57 -2.33 14.30
N ASN A 262 4.83 -1.90 14.49
CA ASN A 262 5.83 -1.91 13.42
C ASN A 262 6.20 -3.32 12.96
N LEU A 263 6.38 -4.27 13.90
CA LEU A 263 6.65 -5.68 13.59
C LEU A 263 5.48 -6.31 12.80
N ILE A 264 4.25 -6.08 13.25
CA ILE A 264 3.02 -6.60 12.61
C ILE A 264 2.83 -6.01 11.22
N ASN A 265 2.95 -4.69 11.08
CA ASN A 265 2.80 -4.00 9.79
C ASN A 265 3.86 -4.46 8.79
N MET A 266 5.10 -4.63 9.23
CA MET A 266 6.17 -5.14 8.36
C MET A 266 5.95 -6.60 7.98
N LEU A 267 5.50 -7.45 8.91
CA LEU A 267 5.15 -8.85 8.60
C LEU A 267 4.09 -8.93 7.49
N GLY A 268 3.05 -8.09 7.56
CA GLY A 268 2.04 -8.00 6.51
C GLY A 268 2.64 -7.71 5.13
N LYS A 269 3.57 -6.75 5.05
CA LYS A 269 4.28 -6.39 3.81
C LYS A 269 5.22 -7.49 3.31
N LEU A 270 5.92 -8.19 4.20
CA LEU A 270 6.80 -9.29 3.80
C LEU A 270 5.98 -10.46 3.24
N ARG A 271 4.85 -10.79 3.85
CA ARG A 271 4.00 -11.91 3.39
C ARG A 271 3.34 -11.69 2.03
N SER A 272 3.33 -10.48 1.48
CA SER A 272 2.92 -10.24 0.08
C SER A 272 4.01 -10.54 -0.96
N MET A 273 5.23 -10.85 -0.51
CA MET A 273 6.36 -11.24 -1.35
C MET A 273 6.48 -12.76 -1.42
N ALA A 274 7.01 -13.28 -2.54
CA ALA A 274 7.11 -14.72 -2.78
C ALA A 274 8.10 -15.44 -1.85
N ASP A 275 9.36 -15.00 -1.81
CA ASP A 275 10.40 -15.59 -0.96
C ASP A 275 10.99 -14.52 -0.02
N TYR A 276 10.16 -14.00 0.88
CA TYR A 276 10.52 -12.87 1.76
C TYR A 276 11.73 -13.17 2.66
N GLY A 277 11.94 -14.41 3.10
CA GLY A 277 13.13 -14.78 3.89
C GLY A 277 14.44 -14.54 3.14
N GLN A 278 14.51 -14.95 1.87
CA GLN A 278 15.68 -14.71 1.01
C GLN A 278 15.81 -13.23 0.63
N TRP A 279 14.69 -12.52 0.45
CA TRP A 279 14.71 -11.09 0.21
C TRP A 279 15.33 -10.34 1.40
N VAL A 280 14.88 -10.62 2.62
CA VAL A 280 15.42 -10.01 3.86
C VAL A 280 16.92 -10.26 3.96
N GLN A 281 17.36 -11.50 3.74
CA GLN A 281 18.79 -11.83 3.81
C GLN A 281 19.62 -11.02 2.81
N ARG A 282 19.21 -10.98 1.54
CA ARG A 282 19.92 -10.23 0.50
C ARG A 282 19.93 -8.73 0.79
N GLU A 283 18.82 -8.19 1.27
CA GLU A 283 18.73 -6.78 1.59
C GLU A 283 19.64 -6.41 2.77
N LEU A 284 19.74 -7.26 3.79
CA LEU A 284 20.67 -7.04 4.90
C LEU A 284 22.13 -7.18 4.48
N GLU A 285 22.47 -8.16 3.63
CA GLU A 285 23.81 -8.30 3.05
C GLU A 285 24.19 -7.04 2.24
N ARG A 286 23.25 -6.53 1.44
CA ARG A 286 23.43 -5.27 0.70
C ARG A 286 23.61 -4.08 1.63
N ASN A 287 22.77 -3.92 2.65
CA ASN A 287 22.88 -2.83 3.61
C ASN A 287 24.20 -2.90 4.40
N SER A 288 24.71 -4.10 4.68
CA SER A 288 26.03 -4.28 5.27
C SER A 288 27.13 -3.76 4.34
N GLN A 289 27.12 -4.14 3.06
CA GLN A 289 28.08 -3.66 2.06
C GLN A 289 27.99 -2.13 1.85
N ASP A 290 26.77 -1.60 1.78
CA ASP A 290 26.52 -0.17 1.63
C ASP A 290 27.00 0.61 2.87
N SER A 291 26.96 0.03 4.08
CA SER A 291 27.50 0.65 5.30
C SER A 291 29.04 0.68 5.32
N GLU A 292 29.70 -0.24 4.60
CA GLU A 292 31.15 -0.23 4.45
C GLU A 292 31.57 0.87 3.46
N ASN A 293 30.80 1.03 2.38
CA ASN A 293 31.05 1.97 1.29
C ASN A 293 29.97 3.06 1.17
N TRP A 294 29.65 3.74 2.28
CA TRP A 294 28.55 4.71 2.37
C TRP A 294 28.51 5.74 1.23
N ARG A 295 29.66 6.31 0.86
CA ARG A 295 29.74 7.36 -0.17
C ARG A 295 29.27 6.90 -1.55
N GLU A 296 29.43 5.61 -1.86
CA GLU A 296 29.02 5.02 -3.13
C GLU A 296 27.63 4.38 -3.07
N SER A 297 27.08 4.24 -1.85
CA SER A 297 25.78 3.63 -1.60
C SER A 297 24.65 4.34 -2.34
N VAL A 298 23.58 3.60 -2.60
CA VAL A 298 22.36 4.16 -3.22
C VAL A 298 21.71 5.19 -2.30
N TYR A 299 21.77 4.98 -0.98
CA TYR A 299 21.21 5.89 0.03
C TYR A 299 21.87 7.26 0.02
N CYS A 300 23.20 7.30 -0.02
CA CYS A 300 23.94 8.56 -0.07
C CYS A 300 23.57 9.37 -1.32
N LYS A 301 23.57 8.72 -2.49
CA LYS A 301 23.16 9.34 -3.78
C LYS A 301 21.73 9.88 -3.74
N GLU A 302 20.83 9.14 -3.12
CA GLU A 302 19.44 9.55 -2.97
C GLU A 302 19.30 10.79 -2.08
N LEU A 303 20.02 10.86 -0.95
CA LEU A 303 20.00 12.02 -0.07
C LEU A 303 20.51 13.29 -0.78
N PHE A 304 21.54 13.16 -1.62
CA PHE A 304 21.98 14.25 -2.49
C PHE A 304 20.91 14.65 -3.52
N SER A 305 20.22 13.67 -4.12
CA SER A 305 19.14 13.94 -5.06
C SER A 305 17.98 14.68 -4.39
N GLN A 306 17.54 14.24 -3.21
CA GLN A 306 16.48 14.91 -2.44
C GLN A 306 16.88 16.33 -2.06
N LEU A 307 18.14 16.53 -1.65
CA LEU A 307 18.63 17.86 -1.35
C LEU A 307 18.59 18.79 -2.57
N ARG A 308 18.97 18.30 -3.77
CA ARG A 308 18.88 19.07 -5.02
C ARG A 308 17.43 19.41 -5.37
N GLU A 309 16.52 18.44 -5.27
CA GLU A 309 15.09 18.61 -5.55
C GLU A 309 14.46 19.70 -4.68
N TYR A 310 14.83 19.77 -3.40
CA TYR A 310 14.34 20.83 -2.52
C TYR A 310 15.07 22.16 -2.68
N LEU A 311 16.34 22.15 -3.09
CA LEU A 311 17.16 23.37 -3.16
C LEU A 311 16.76 24.28 -4.32
N GLU A 312 16.46 23.74 -5.50
CA GLU A 312 16.10 24.58 -6.66
C GLU A 312 14.85 25.45 -6.40
N PRO A 313 13.72 24.89 -5.91
CA PRO A 313 12.59 25.69 -5.46
C PRO A 313 12.94 26.62 -4.30
N ALA A 314 13.73 26.16 -3.32
CA ALA A 314 14.11 26.98 -2.16
C ALA A 314 14.90 28.24 -2.54
N LEU A 315 15.74 28.20 -3.58
CA LEU A 315 16.43 29.39 -4.11
C LEU A 315 15.45 30.38 -4.74
N THR A 316 14.41 29.86 -5.42
CA THR A 316 13.35 30.68 -6.00
C THR A 316 12.53 31.35 -4.90
N ASP A 317 12.11 30.58 -3.90
CA ASP A 317 11.40 31.08 -2.72
C ASP A 317 12.23 32.13 -1.97
N LEU A 318 13.55 31.92 -1.85
CA LEU A 318 14.46 32.88 -1.21
C LEU A 318 14.54 34.20 -1.99
N ALA A 319 14.55 34.14 -3.32
CA ALA A 319 14.54 35.33 -4.16
C ALA A 319 13.22 36.11 -4.01
N GLU A 320 12.10 35.41 -3.93
CA GLU A 320 10.78 35.99 -3.68
C GLU A 320 10.69 36.60 -2.27
N LEU A 321 11.15 35.89 -1.24
CA LEU A 321 11.22 36.39 0.13
C LEU A 321 12.02 37.68 0.23
N LYS A 322 13.17 37.78 -0.44
CA LYS A 322 14.01 39.00 -0.48
C LYS A 322 13.27 40.21 -1.07
N SER A 323 12.25 39.98 -1.90
CA SER A 323 11.45 41.04 -2.50
C SER A 323 10.34 41.57 -1.59
N LEU A 324 9.95 40.82 -0.55
CA LEU A 324 8.84 41.19 0.33
C LEU A 324 9.18 42.42 1.20
N PRO A 325 8.20 43.32 1.45
CA PRO A 325 8.37 44.45 2.37
C PRO A 325 8.77 44.00 3.79
N TYR A 326 8.29 42.82 4.21
CA TYR A 326 8.61 42.25 5.52
C TYR A 326 10.11 41.88 5.63
N TRP A 327 10.74 41.37 4.55
CA TRP A 327 12.18 41.10 4.53
C TRP A 327 12.98 42.38 4.74
N GLN A 328 12.66 43.45 4.00
CA GLN A 328 13.36 44.74 4.14
C GLN A 328 13.26 45.31 5.57
N ARG A 329 12.10 45.10 6.22
CA ARG A 329 11.86 45.49 7.60
C ARG A 329 12.73 44.75 8.61
N ILE A 330 12.99 43.45 8.40
CA ILE A 330 13.89 42.63 9.26
C ILE A 330 15.32 43.21 9.29
N PHE A 331 15.77 43.82 8.20
CA PHE A 331 17.11 44.41 8.08
C PHE A 331 17.16 45.92 8.38
N ASP A 332 16.05 46.56 8.78
CA ASP A 332 16.04 47.99 9.11
C ASP A 332 16.74 48.26 10.47
N PRO A 333 17.82 49.05 10.51
CA PRO A 333 18.53 49.38 11.74
C PRO A 333 17.69 50.13 12.79
N LYS A 334 16.55 50.73 12.44
CA LYS A 334 15.69 51.52 13.35
C LYS A 334 14.72 50.69 14.20
N GLU A 335 14.39 49.46 13.80
CA GLU A 335 13.41 48.61 14.50
C GLU A 335 14.03 47.55 15.44
N LYS A 336 15.35 47.62 15.71
CA LYS A 336 16.09 46.63 16.50
C LYS A 336 15.65 46.53 17.97
N ALA A 337 14.59 45.77 18.23
CA ALA A 337 14.35 45.10 19.51
C ALA A 337 15.19 43.81 19.60
N LYS A 338 15.46 43.31 20.82
CA LYS A 338 16.27 42.09 21.05
C LYS A 338 15.78 40.84 20.30
N THR A 339 14.48 40.75 19.99
CA THR A 339 13.88 39.64 19.22
C THR A 339 14.12 39.72 17.71
N VAL A 340 14.49 40.89 17.19
CA VAL A 340 14.73 41.11 15.75
C VAL A 340 16.14 40.67 15.36
N THR A 341 17.14 40.82 16.26
CA THR A 341 18.55 40.52 15.94
C THR A 341 18.78 39.05 15.61
N ALA A 342 18.22 38.12 16.40
CA ALA A 342 18.34 36.69 16.13
C ALA A 342 17.72 36.30 14.77
N LEU A 343 16.59 36.93 14.42
CA LEU A 343 15.95 36.71 13.12
C LEU A 343 16.78 37.28 11.97
N THR A 344 17.31 38.50 12.12
CA THR A 344 18.20 39.11 11.13
C THR A 344 19.43 38.22 10.87
N ASP A 345 20.04 37.69 11.93
CA ASP A 345 21.23 36.84 11.83
C ASP A 345 20.91 35.49 11.17
N SER A 346 19.79 34.85 11.51
CA SER A 346 19.34 33.61 10.86
C SER A 346 19.03 33.84 9.37
N MET A 347 18.32 34.91 9.01
CA MET A 347 17.98 35.19 7.61
C MET A 347 19.20 35.58 6.77
N ALA A 348 20.17 36.28 7.37
CA ALA A 348 21.44 36.57 6.71
C ALA A 348 22.23 35.29 6.41
N ALA A 349 22.37 34.41 7.40
CA ALA A 349 23.07 33.13 7.24
C ALA A 349 22.40 32.24 6.18
N ILE A 350 21.06 32.14 6.19
CA ILE A 350 20.31 31.36 5.18
C ILE A 350 20.52 31.93 3.77
N ALA A 351 20.55 33.27 3.64
CA ALA A 351 20.74 33.94 2.36
C ALA A 351 22.15 33.79 1.76
N GLU A 352 23.14 33.40 2.58
CA GLU A 352 24.51 33.10 2.21
C GLU A 352 24.71 31.60 1.94
N VAL A 353 24.23 30.75 2.86
CA VAL A 353 24.41 29.29 2.81
C VAL A 353 23.65 28.63 1.66
N LEU A 354 22.41 29.02 1.35
CA LEU A 354 21.62 28.35 0.28
C LEU A 354 22.26 28.48 -1.12
N PRO A 355 22.70 29.68 -1.57
CA PRO A 355 23.46 29.79 -2.83
C PRO A 355 24.78 29.03 -2.81
N GLU A 356 25.53 29.05 -1.71
CA GLU A 356 26.79 28.31 -1.60
C GLU A 356 26.58 26.79 -1.66
N LEU A 357 25.50 26.29 -1.05
CA LEU A 357 25.08 24.91 -1.14
C LEU A 357 24.79 24.48 -2.58
N SER A 358 24.17 25.37 -3.37
CA SER A 358 23.94 25.12 -4.80
C SER A 358 25.24 25.02 -5.59
N VAL A 359 26.24 25.82 -5.26
CA VAL A 359 27.56 25.77 -5.92
C VAL A 359 28.30 24.49 -5.51
N ALA A 360 28.26 24.12 -4.23
CA ALA A 360 28.83 22.88 -3.71
C ALA A 360 28.29 21.67 -4.47
N LEU A 361 26.96 21.54 -4.57
CA LEU A 361 26.29 20.47 -5.32
C LEU A 361 26.60 20.48 -6.83
N GLN A 362 26.91 21.63 -7.43
CA GLN A 362 27.35 21.67 -8.84
C GLN A 362 28.79 21.19 -9.03
N SER A 363 29.64 21.33 -8.00
CA SER A 363 31.05 20.94 -8.04
C SER A 363 31.30 19.46 -7.74
N GLY A 364 30.35 18.79 -7.07
CA GLY A 364 30.38 17.37 -6.75
C GLY A 364 29.47 17.03 -5.56
N ASP A 365 29.27 15.74 -5.30
CA ASP A 365 28.51 15.25 -4.14
C ASP A 365 29.45 15.07 -2.93
N ASP A 366 29.95 16.18 -2.38
CA ASP A 366 30.82 16.16 -1.19
C ASP A 366 30.01 16.35 0.10
N TRP A 367 29.92 15.28 0.90
CA TRP A 367 29.13 15.23 2.13
C TRP A 367 29.66 16.19 3.19
N ASP A 368 30.98 16.22 3.37
CA ASP A 368 31.61 16.99 4.45
C ASP A 368 31.54 18.50 4.14
N GLN A 369 31.55 18.88 2.86
CA GLN A 369 31.30 20.26 2.44
C GLN A 369 29.89 20.73 2.79
N ILE A 370 28.86 19.89 2.60
CA ILE A 370 27.48 20.22 2.98
C ILE A 370 27.36 20.33 4.50
N PHE A 371 27.95 19.40 5.24
CA PHE A 371 28.00 19.43 6.70
C PHE A 371 28.64 20.73 7.22
N ASP A 372 29.77 21.15 6.65
CA ASP A 372 30.44 22.39 7.01
C ASP A 372 29.58 23.64 6.75
N LEU A 373 28.85 23.67 5.63
CA LEU A 373 27.89 24.73 5.32
C LEU A 373 26.70 24.74 6.29
N GLY A 374 26.15 23.57 6.62
CA GLY A 374 25.05 23.41 7.58
C GLY A 374 25.44 23.87 8.99
N ARG A 375 26.70 23.69 9.38
CA ARG A 375 27.25 24.12 10.68
C ARG A 375 27.36 25.64 10.82
N GLN A 376 27.43 26.38 9.72
CA GLN A 376 27.46 27.85 9.72
C GLN A 376 26.09 28.44 10.10
N LEU A 377 25.01 27.65 10.00
CA LEU A 377 23.67 28.10 10.35
C LEU A 377 23.50 28.22 11.89
N PRO A 378 23.01 29.37 12.39
CA PRO A 378 22.69 29.53 13.81
C PRO A 378 21.46 28.70 14.20
N SER A 379 21.08 28.71 15.48
CA SER A 379 19.80 28.13 15.89
C SER A 379 18.64 28.90 15.26
N ILE A 380 17.88 28.21 14.41
CA ILE A 380 16.73 28.75 13.68
C ILE A 380 15.48 28.28 14.41
N ALA A 381 14.89 29.18 15.19
CA ALA A 381 13.56 28.94 15.75
C ALA A 381 12.50 29.24 14.69
N VAL A 382 11.48 28.38 14.57
CA VAL A 382 10.35 28.61 13.66
C VAL A 382 9.75 30.00 13.93
N LEU A 383 9.62 30.75 12.83
CA LEU A 383 9.13 32.10 12.83
C LEU A 383 7.67 32.15 13.29
N LYS A 384 7.44 32.63 14.51
CA LYS A 384 6.14 33.24 14.88
C LYS A 384 6.04 34.57 14.13
N GLY A 385 5.82 34.48 12.82
CA GLY A 385 5.57 35.61 11.94
C GLY A 385 4.54 36.52 12.56
N GLY A 386 4.77 37.83 12.49
CA GLY A 386 3.87 38.81 13.07
C GLY A 386 2.42 38.57 12.63
N SER A 387 1.45 38.88 13.49
CA SER A 387 0.02 38.59 13.31
C SER A 387 -0.67 39.28 12.11
N GLY A 388 0.10 39.93 11.23
CA GLY A 388 -0.37 40.63 10.03
C GLY A 388 -0.25 39.79 8.76
N GLU A 389 -0.93 40.24 7.70
CA GLU A 389 -1.01 39.57 6.40
C GLU A 389 0.36 39.34 5.75
N ALA A 390 1.25 40.34 5.79
CA ALA A 390 2.62 40.23 5.29
C ALA A 390 3.51 39.22 6.07
N GLY A 391 3.21 38.97 7.34
CA GLY A 391 3.92 37.96 8.15
C GLY A 391 3.45 36.54 7.82
N LYS A 392 2.17 36.38 7.45
CA LYS A 392 1.62 35.10 6.99
C LYS A 392 2.18 34.71 5.62
N GLU A 393 2.23 35.67 4.68
CA GLU A 393 2.83 35.48 3.36
C GLU A 393 4.32 35.08 3.46
N PHE A 394 5.08 35.79 4.30
CA PHE A 394 6.47 35.44 4.59
C PHE A 394 6.61 34.00 5.11
N ASN A 395 5.83 33.64 6.14
CA ASN A 395 5.89 32.31 6.74
C ASN A 395 5.51 31.22 5.74
N GLN A 396 4.52 31.48 4.88
CA GLN A 396 4.09 30.52 3.87
C GLN A 396 5.22 30.19 2.89
N LEU A 397 5.88 31.21 2.32
CA LEU A 397 7.01 31.01 1.40
C LEU A 397 8.23 30.36 2.11
N PHE A 398 8.55 30.78 3.34
CA PHE A 398 9.65 30.19 4.10
C PHE A 398 9.42 28.70 4.45
N ASN A 399 8.17 28.34 4.75
CA ASN A 399 7.80 26.99 5.13
C ASN A 399 7.64 26.05 3.90
N GLN A 400 7.53 26.58 2.68
CA GLN A 400 7.35 25.74 1.48
C GLN A 400 8.57 24.85 1.17
N ASN A 401 9.70 25.44 0.77
CA ASN A 401 10.89 24.66 0.39
C ASN A 401 12.14 24.98 1.21
N ILE A 402 12.31 26.23 1.66
CA ILE A 402 13.50 26.65 2.45
C ILE A 402 13.61 25.84 3.73
N SER A 403 12.52 25.70 4.48
CA SER A 403 12.51 24.93 5.74
C SER A 403 12.88 23.46 5.56
N LYS A 404 12.55 22.84 4.41
CA LYS A 404 12.90 21.44 4.12
C LYS A 404 14.40 21.26 3.92
N VAL A 405 15.03 22.17 3.18
CA VAL A 405 16.50 22.18 3.00
C VAL A 405 17.19 22.36 4.33
N LEU A 406 16.73 23.30 5.17
CA LEU A 406 17.29 23.54 6.49
C LEU A 406 17.16 22.30 7.40
N ALA A 407 16.00 21.65 7.39
CA ALA A 407 15.77 20.42 8.15
C ALA A 407 16.70 19.27 7.74
N LEU A 408 17.18 19.21 6.49
CA LEU A 408 18.15 18.19 6.04
C LEU A 408 19.59 18.48 6.45
N ILE A 409 19.99 19.76 6.48
CA ILE A 409 21.40 20.15 6.65
C ILE A 409 21.79 20.56 8.07
N THR A 410 20.83 20.79 8.97
CA THR A 410 21.15 21.19 10.34
C THR A 410 20.18 20.65 11.38
N SER A 411 20.73 20.22 12.52
CA SER A 411 19.97 19.84 13.73
C SER A 411 19.55 21.06 14.57
N ASN A 412 20.05 22.24 14.23
CA ASN A 412 19.75 23.50 14.90
C ASN A 412 18.40 24.13 14.49
N PHE A 413 17.67 23.45 13.59
CA PHE A 413 16.34 23.84 13.14
C PHE A 413 15.28 23.24 14.09
N GLN A 414 14.69 24.08 14.95
CA GLN A 414 13.73 23.61 15.96
C GLN A 414 12.30 23.60 15.40
N ASN A 415 11.77 22.42 15.07
CA ASN A 415 10.35 22.25 14.77
C ASN A 415 9.53 22.34 16.07
N THR A 416 8.64 23.32 16.19
CA THR A 416 7.73 23.41 17.35
C THR A 416 6.62 22.37 17.20
N LYS A 417 6.77 21.23 17.89
CA LYS A 417 5.69 20.25 18.12
C LYS A 417 4.46 20.98 18.69
N GLY A 418 3.45 21.31 17.88
CA GLY A 418 2.31 22.06 18.40
C GLY A 418 1.07 22.24 17.53
N ASN A 419 1.17 22.51 16.22
CA ASN A 419 -0.02 22.76 15.41
C ASN A 419 -0.26 21.68 14.36
N ALA A 420 -1.54 21.39 14.08
CA ALA A 420 -1.95 20.41 13.07
C ALA A 420 -1.50 20.74 11.63
N GLN A 421 -0.94 21.94 11.40
CA GLN A 421 -0.30 22.36 10.15
C GLN A 421 1.21 22.03 10.10
N ASP A 422 1.82 21.57 11.19
CA ASP A 422 3.27 21.30 11.30
C ASP A 422 3.65 19.83 10.96
N LYS A 423 2.67 19.01 10.58
CA LYS A 423 2.88 17.60 10.15
C LYS A 423 3.77 17.44 8.90
N TYR A 424 4.10 18.52 8.21
CA TYR A 424 4.89 18.47 6.97
C TYR A 424 6.37 18.15 7.18
N TYR A 425 6.90 18.25 8.41
CA TYR A 425 8.34 18.13 8.69
C TYR A 425 8.72 16.99 9.63
N ASP A 426 7.74 16.29 10.20
CA ASP A 426 8.02 15.24 11.21
C ASP A 426 8.84 14.07 10.63
N ASP A 427 8.89 13.94 9.29
CA ASP A 427 9.56 12.85 8.58
C ASP A 427 10.92 13.23 7.96
N ILE A 428 11.38 14.49 8.09
CA ILE A 428 12.68 14.93 7.52
C ILE A 428 13.78 14.85 8.59
N TYR A 429 14.74 13.97 8.39
CA TYR A 429 15.88 13.78 9.29
C TYR A 429 17.07 14.65 8.87
N PRO A 430 17.82 15.26 9.82
CA PRO A 430 18.96 16.13 9.51
C PRO A 430 20.20 15.32 9.14
N TRP A 431 20.15 14.60 8.02
CA TRP A 431 21.20 13.68 7.57
C TRP A 431 22.56 14.35 7.45
N PHE A 432 22.65 15.56 6.88
CA PHE A 432 23.93 16.26 6.71
C PHE A 432 24.34 17.07 7.95
N SER A 433 23.69 16.86 9.11
CA SER A 433 24.12 17.46 10.38
C SER A 433 25.23 16.68 11.08
N LEU A 434 25.62 15.53 10.52
CA LEU A 434 26.74 14.71 10.94
C LEU A 434 27.81 14.67 9.86
N SER A 435 29.07 14.58 10.25
CA SER A 435 30.16 14.33 9.31
C SER A 435 29.99 12.97 8.63
N SER A 436 30.70 12.75 7.52
CA SER A 436 30.62 11.46 6.82
C SER A 436 31.10 10.28 7.69
N GLU A 437 32.08 10.49 8.56
CA GLU A 437 32.59 9.47 9.49
C GLU A 437 31.57 9.12 10.58
N GLU A 438 30.98 10.13 11.23
CA GLU A 438 29.93 9.94 12.25
C GLU A 438 28.68 9.28 11.65
N THR A 439 28.33 9.62 10.41
CA THR A 439 27.21 9.02 9.69
C THR A 439 27.48 7.53 9.45
N VAL A 440 28.67 7.16 8.97
CA VAL A 440 29.06 5.76 8.76
C VAL A 440 29.02 4.97 10.06
N GLU A 441 29.55 5.53 11.15
CA GLU A 441 29.51 4.88 12.47
C GLU A 441 28.07 4.66 12.94
N SER A 442 27.20 5.67 12.79
CA SER A 442 25.78 5.56 13.12
C SER A 442 25.05 4.52 12.28
N VAL A 443 25.30 4.48 10.96
CA VAL A 443 24.68 3.49 10.06
C VAL A 443 25.12 2.08 10.43
N ARG A 444 26.43 1.86 10.67
CA ARG A 444 26.95 0.56 11.09
C ARG A 444 26.38 0.12 12.43
N GLY A 445 26.26 1.04 13.39
CA GLY A 445 25.64 0.77 14.70
C GLY A 445 24.16 0.37 14.59
N SER A 446 23.45 0.82 13.55
CA SER A 446 22.04 0.49 13.33
C SER A 446 21.79 -0.88 12.68
N LEU A 447 22.81 -1.49 12.06
CA LEU A 447 22.65 -2.77 11.34
C LEU A 447 22.28 -3.92 12.27
N GLY A 448 22.89 -3.99 13.47
CA GLY A 448 22.56 -5.00 14.48
C GLY A 448 21.08 -4.96 14.86
N PRO A 449 20.57 -3.83 15.38
CA PRO A 449 19.14 -3.62 15.66
C PRO A 449 18.23 -3.92 14.46
N LEU A 450 18.62 -3.52 13.24
CA LEU A 450 17.85 -3.80 12.03
C LEU A 450 17.77 -5.30 11.72
N CYS A 451 18.87 -6.04 11.86
CA CYS A 451 18.87 -7.49 11.73
C CYS A 451 17.92 -8.13 12.75
N ARG A 452 17.99 -7.70 14.02
CA ARG A 452 17.11 -8.19 15.09
C ARG A 452 15.65 -7.93 14.78
N PHE A 453 15.32 -6.77 14.22
CA PHE A 453 13.96 -6.43 13.81
C PHE A 453 13.39 -7.46 12.83
N PHE A 454 14.14 -7.80 11.78
CA PHE A 454 13.70 -8.81 10.82
C PHE A 454 13.70 -10.24 11.38
N GLU A 455 14.68 -10.61 12.19
CA GLU A 455 14.70 -11.91 12.87
C GLU A 455 13.44 -12.09 13.73
N ILE A 456 13.06 -11.07 14.50
CA ILE A 456 11.86 -11.09 15.34
C ILE A 456 10.61 -11.24 14.48
N ILE A 457 10.52 -10.53 13.34
CA ILE A 457 9.38 -10.69 12.40
C ILE A 457 9.27 -12.14 11.89
N LEU A 458 10.39 -12.75 11.50
CA LEU A 458 10.42 -14.14 11.02
C LEU A 458 10.08 -15.12 12.15
N LEU A 459 10.48 -14.84 13.39
CA LEU A 459 10.09 -15.60 14.58
C LEU A 459 8.58 -15.52 14.81
N ILE A 460 7.99 -14.33 14.73
CA ILE A 460 6.55 -14.11 14.86
C ILE A 460 5.79 -14.86 13.77
N ASP A 461 6.23 -14.79 12.51
CA ASP A 461 5.63 -15.54 11.40
C ASP A 461 5.64 -17.05 11.65
N LYS A 462 6.78 -17.59 12.10
CA LYS A 462 6.90 -19.01 12.41
C LYS A 462 5.97 -19.39 13.56
N ARG A 463 5.90 -18.57 14.61
CA ARG A 463 4.98 -18.79 15.74
C ARG A 463 3.51 -18.74 15.29
N CYS A 464 3.15 -17.78 14.44
CA CYS A 464 1.83 -17.72 13.83
C CYS A 464 1.49 -19.02 13.08
N ARG A 465 2.41 -19.53 12.25
CA ARG A 465 2.22 -20.80 11.53
C ARG A 465 1.99 -21.99 12.48
N GLN A 466 2.73 -22.07 13.59
CA GLN A 466 2.51 -23.12 14.59
C GLN A 466 1.13 -23.04 15.26
N LEU A 467 0.72 -21.83 15.68
CA LEU A 467 -0.60 -21.62 16.30
C LEU A 467 -1.73 -21.97 15.32
N LYS A 468 -1.58 -21.60 14.05
CA LYS A 468 -2.51 -21.95 12.97
C LYS A 468 -2.59 -23.46 12.75
N LEU A 469 -1.45 -24.14 12.69
CA LEU A 469 -1.38 -25.60 12.53
C LEU A 469 -2.06 -26.34 13.69
N ARG A 470 -1.83 -25.92 14.94
CA ARG A 470 -2.48 -26.52 16.13
C ARG A 470 -4.00 -26.43 16.10
N GLN A 471 -4.54 -25.38 15.47
CA GLN A 471 -5.99 -25.20 15.30
C GLN A 471 -6.51 -25.79 13.98
N ASN A 472 -5.63 -26.37 13.14
CA ASN A 472 -5.87 -26.75 11.75
C ASN A 472 -6.55 -25.64 10.94
N LYS A 473 -5.96 -24.43 11.00
CA LYS A 473 -6.46 -23.21 10.38
C LYS A 473 -5.47 -22.64 9.38
N VAL A 474 -5.99 -21.89 8.41
CA VAL A 474 -5.20 -21.28 7.33
C VAL A 474 -5.75 -19.90 6.98
N ASP A 475 -4.88 -18.94 6.66
CA ASP A 475 -5.26 -17.62 6.17
C ASP A 475 -5.12 -17.49 4.64
N PHE A 476 -5.56 -16.36 4.08
CA PHE A 476 -5.51 -16.16 2.62
C PHE A 476 -4.08 -16.07 2.07
N ASN A 477 -3.15 -15.45 2.80
CA ASN A 477 -1.75 -15.37 2.37
C ASN A 477 -1.10 -16.76 2.41
N ASP A 478 -1.45 -17.60 3.39
CA ASP A 478 -0.97 -18.99 3.45
C ASP A 478 -1.39 -19.76 2.19
N PHE A 479 -2.58 -19.54 1.65
CA PHE A 479 -2.98 -20.21 0.41
C PHE A 479 -2.02 -19.90 -0.73
N GLU A 480 -1.61 -18.64 -0.87
CA GLU A 480 -0.70 -18.23 -1.94
C GLU A 480 0.69 -18.86 -1.74
N HIS A 481 1.22 -18.79 -0.51
CA HIS A 481 2.52 -19.36 -0.14
C HIS A 481 2.57 -20.89 -0.27
N TYR A 482 1.57 -21.59 0.26
CA TYR A 482 1.50 -23.05 0.19
C TYR A 482 1.27 -23.55 -1.23
N ALA A 483 0.43 -22.87 -2.02
CA ALA A 483 0.28 -23.19 -3.44
C ALA A 483 1.59 -22.98 -4.20
N LEU A 484 2.31 -21.87 -3.96
CA LEU A 484 3.62 -21.64 -4.58
C LEU A 484 4.62 -22.74 -4.20
N GLN A 485 4.66 -23.14 -2.93
CA GLN A 485 5.54 -24.21 -2.45
C GLN A 485 5.26 -25.54 -3.17
N LEU A 486 3.98 -25.90 -3.35
CA LEU A 486 3.57 -27.09 -4.10
C LEU A 486 3.92 -26.98 -5.58
N LEU A 487 3.63 -25.84 -6.22
CA LEU A 487 3.89 -25.62 -7.64
C LEU A 487 5.40 -25.51 -7.97
N LYS A 488 6.25 -25.21 -6.98
CA LYS A 488 7.71 -25.31 -7.11
C LYS A 488 8.19 -26.78 -7.20
N LYS A 489 7.40 -27.77 -6.76
CA LYS A 489 7.76 -29.19 -6.91
C LYS A 489 7.67 -29.59 -8.39
N PRO A 490 8.73 -30.16 -9.00
CA PRO A 490 8.79 -30.43 -10.44
C PRO A 490 7.63 -31.26 -11.00
N GLN A 491 7.17 -32.26 -10.26
CA GLN A 491 6.10 -33.16 -10.69
C GLN A 491 4.75 -32.42 -10.81
N ILE A 492 4.39 -31.66 -9.77
CA ILE A 492 3.16 -30.86 -9.72
C ILE A 492 3.23 -29.75 -10.78
N ARG A 493 4.36 -29.04 -10.86
CA ARG A 493 4.62 -28.02 -11.87
C ARG A 493 4.35 -28.53 -13.29
N GLN A 494 4.90 -29.70 -13.60
CA GLN A 494 4.78 -30.30 -14.92
C GLN A 494 3.33 -30.69 -15.24
N GLU A 495 2.60 -31.21 -14.26
CA GLU A 495 1.18 -31.56 -14.43
C GLU A 495 0.34 -30.31 -14.78
N TYR A 496 0.49 -29.22 -14.02
CA TYR A 496 -0.24 -27.97 -14.27
C TYR A 496 0.16 -27.32 -15.59
N SER A 497 1.47 -27.30 -15.92
CA SER A 497 1.98 -26.77 -17.18
C SER A 497 1.50 -27.57 -18.40
N GLN A 498 1.35 -28.88 -18.27
CA GLN A 498 0.81 -29.72 -19.33
C GLN A 498 -0.71 -29.58 -19.47
N ARG A 499 -1.42 -29.47 -18.34
CA ARG A 499 -2.87 -29.30 -18.27
C ARG A 499 -3.32 -27.99 -18.91
N TYR A 500 -2.79 -26.86 -18.45
CA TYR A 500 -3.25 -25.54 -18.89
C TYR A 500 -2.49 -25.07 -20.13
N LYS A 501 -3.16 -25.09 -21.28
CA LYS A 501 -2.64 -24.56 -22.54
C LYS A 501 -2.75 -23.05 -22.62
N GLU A 502 -3.72 -22.45 -21.94
CA GLU A 502 -3.88 -21.01 -21.86
C GLU A 502 -4.27 -20.56 -20.46
N ILE A 503 -3.64 -19.48 -20.00
CA ILE A 503 -3.86 -18.87 -18.68
C ILE A 503 -4.38 -17.46 -18.91
N TYR A 504 -5.55 -17.14 -18.37
CA TYR A 504 -6.18 -15.83 -18.52
C TYR A 504 -6.21 -15.11 -17.18
N ILE A 505 -5.78 -13.84 -17.15
CA ILE A 505 -5.80 -13.01 -15.94
C ILE A 505 -6.50 -11.69 -16.26
N ASP A 506 -7.58 -11.40 -15.54
CA ASP A 506 -8.31 -10.13 -15.60
C ASP A 506 -7.86 -9.19 -14.47
N GLU A 507 -7.95 -7.90 -14.74
CA GLU A 507 -7.48 -6.83 -13.85
C GLU A 507 -6.04 -7.05 -13.36
N TYR A 508 -5.13 -7.35 -14.29
CA TYR A 508 -3.73 -7.70 -14.00
C TYR A 508 -2.97 -6.65 -13.19
N GLN A 509 -3.37 -5.38 -13.24
CA GLN A 509 -2.77 -4.30 -12.44
C GLN A 509 -2.96 -4.47 -10.92
N ASP A 510 -3.88 -5.34 -10.50
CA ASP A 510 -4.22 -5.61 -9.10
C ASP A 510 -3.61 -6.96 -8.63
N THR A 511 -2.54 -7.42 -9.30
CA THR A 511 -1.84 -8.67 -8.95
C THR A 511 -0.69 -8.38 -7.98
N SER A 512 -0.57 -9.17 -6.92
CA SER A 512 0.56 -9.11 -5.98
C SER A 512 1.79 -9.89 -6.48
N SER A 513 2.96 -9.66 -5.88
CA SER A 513 4.19 -10.34 -6.31
C SER A 513 4.18 -11.86 -6.05
N ILE A 514 3.55 -12.31 -4.96
CA ILE A 514 3.34 -13.74 -4.68
C ILE A 514 2.38 -14.38 -5.69
N GLN A 515 1.30 -13.70 -6.07
CA GLN A 515 0.35 -14.19 -7.08
C GLN A 515 1.01 -14.34 -8.46
N GLU A 516 1.82 -13.35 -8.86
CA GLU A 516 2.62 -13.44 -10.07
C GLU A 516 3.58 -14.64 -10.04
N ALA A 517 4.22 -14.90 -8.90
CA ALA A 517 5.10 -16.06 -8.73
C ALA A 517 4.32 -17.38 -8.84
N VAL A 518 3.12 -17.47 -8.25
CA VAL A 518 2.23 -18.64 -8.39
C VAL A 518 1.90 -18.88 -9.86
N ILE A 519 1.43 -17.85 -10.58
CA ILE A 519 1.08 -17.96 -12.01
C ILE A 519 2.28 -18.37 -12.85
N THR A 520 3.40 -17.68 -12.67
CA THR A 520 4.62 -17.90 -13.46
C THR A 520 5.21 -19.29 -13.21
N SER A 521 5.02 -19.85 -12.01
CA SER A 521 5.55 -21.15 -11.65
C SER A 521 5.10 -22.26 -12.60
N PHE A 522 3.86 -22.26 -13.11
CA PHE A 522 3.36 -23.32 -14.00
C PHE A 522 3.12 -22.87 -15.46
N SER A 523 3.31 -21.59 -15.76
CA SER A 523 3.16 -21.06 -17.13
C SER A 523 4.26 -21.55 -18.09
N ASP A 524 3.94 -21.72 -19.37
CA ASP A 524 4.88 -21.93 -20.50
C ASP A 524 4.75 -20.79 -21.52
N ASN A 525 4.85 -19.55 -21.06
CA ASN A 525 4.71 -18.33 -21.88
C ASN A 525 3.37 -18.28 -22.65
N ASN A 526 2.31 -18.69 -21.97
CA ASN A 526 0.96 -18.85 -22.49
C ASN A 526 -0.06 -18.02 -21.68
N ILE A 527 0.40 -16.91 -21.12
CA ILE A 527 -0.42 -16.03 -20.28
C ILE A 527 -1.04 -14.92 -21.14
N PHE A 528 -2.36 -14.79 -21.05
CA PHE A 528 -3.15 -13.68 -21.57
C PHE A 528 -3.57 -12.78 -20.41
N MET A 529 -3.00 -11.59 -20.34
CA MET A 529 -3.22 -10.60 -19.28
C MET A 529 -4.04 -9.44 -19.83
N VAL A 530 -5.05 -8.99 -19.07
CA VAL A 530 -5.79 -7.77 -19.38
C VAL A 530 -5.75 -6.86 -18.17
N GLY A 531 -5.36 -5.61 -18.37
CA GLY A 531 -5.29 -4.64 -17.28
C GLY A 531 -5.01 -3.23 -17.74
N ASP A 532 -5.01 -2.30 -16.78
CA ASP A 532 -4.66 -0.89 -17.00
C ASP A 532 -4.01 -0.32 -15.75
N ILE A 533 -2.76 0.14 -15.87
CA ILE A 533 -2.00 0.74 -14.76
C ILE A 533 -2.76 1.94 -14.16
N LYS A 534 -3.47 2.70 -15.01
CA LYS A 534 -4.26 3.87 -14.61
C LYS A 534 -5.42 3.53 -13.67
N GLN A 535 -5.75 2.25 -13.51
CA GLN A 535 -6.83 1.74 -12.67
C GLN A 535 -6.30 1.01 -11.41
N SER A 536 -4.98 0.96 -11.17
CA SER A 536 -4.43 0.34 -9.96
C SER A 536 -4.72 1.20 -8.74
N ILE A 537 -5.63 0.72 -7.88
CA ILE A 537 -6.09 1.44 -6.66
C ILE A 537 -5.93 0.62 -5.38
N TYR A 538 -5.43 -0.61 -5.49
CA TYR A 538 -5.36 -1.59 -4.40
C TYR A 538 -3.94 -1.76 -3.83
N ARG A 539 -3.05 -0.76 -3.98
CA ARG A 539 -1.70 -0.76 -3.37
C ARG A 539 -1.70 -1.04 -1.85
N PHE A 540 -2.78 -0.66 -1.16
CA PHE A 540 -2.97 -0.96 0.28
C PHE A 540 -3.17 -2.45 0.59
N ARG A 541 -3.49 -3.28 -0.41
CA ARG A 541 -3.56 -4.75 -0.35
C ARG A 541 -2.29 -5.43 -0.87
N HIS A 542 -1.22 -4.65 -1.05
CA HIS A 542 0.09 -5.09 -1.53
C HIS A 542 0.17 -5.41 -3.03
N ASP A 543 -0.75 -4.86 -3.82
CA ASP A 543 -0.68 -4.93 -5.28
C ASP A 543 0.55 -4.15 -5.78
N ASN A 544 1.21 -4.70 -6.80
CA ASN A 544 2.45 -4.13 -7.33
C ASN A 544 2.25 -3.64 -8.78
N PRO A 545 1.89 -2.36 -9.00
CA PRO A 545 1.71 -1.79 -10.33
C PRO A 545 3.02 -1.75 -11.15
N ASP A 546 4.19 -1.90 -10.51
CA ASP A 546 5.46 -2.01 -11.26
C ASP A 546 5.51 -3.30 -12.09
N LEU A 547 4.82 -4.38 -11.70
CA LEU A 547 4.80 -5.63 -12.48
C LEU A 547 4.26 -5.41 -13.90
N ILE A 548 3.11 -4.73 -13.99
CA ILE A 548 2.49 -4.41 -15.29
C ILE A 548 3.31 -3.37 -16.05
N ARG A 549 3.94 -2.39 -15.36
CA ARG A 549 4.83 -1.40 -15.98
C ARG A 549 6.05 -2.06 -16.62
N THR A 550 6.80 -2.85 -15.86
CA THR A 550 8.00 -3.54 -16.35
C THR A 550 7.66 -4.45 -17.53
N LYS A 551 6.53 -5.19 -17.49
CA LYS A 551 6.11 -6.00 -18.64
C LYS A 551 5.77 -5.17 -19.87
N GLN A 552 5.12 -4.01 -19.71
CA GLN A 552 4.85 -3.10 -20.83
C GLN A 552 6.15 -2.61 -21.47
N GLU A 553 7.10 -2.13 -20.67
CA GLU A 553 8.41 -1.66 -21.13
C GLU A 553 9.20 -2.77 -21.84
N CYS A 554 9.27 -3.97 -21.25
CA CYS A 554 9.92 -5.12 -21.86
C CYS A 554 9.30 -5.48 -23.22
N PHE A 555 7.96 -5.54 -23.32
CA PHE A 555 7.28 -5.92 -24.56
C PHE A 555 7.36 -4.85 -25.65
N ILE A 556 7.47 -3.57 -25.29
CA ILE A 556 7.75 -2.47 -26.22
C ILE A 556 9.17 -2.66 -26.81
N ASN A 557 10.18 -2.85 -25.96
CA ASN A 557 11.58 -2.99 -26.37
C ASN A 557 11.83 -4.23 -27.25
N CYS A 558 11.13 -5.34 -26.99
CA CYS A 558 11.19 -6.54 -27.84
C CYS A 558 10.64 -6.28 -29.25
N ARG A 559 9.62 -5.42 -29.39
CA ARG A 559 9.02 -5.10 -30.69
C ARG A 559 9.93 -4.20 -31.54
N GLU A 560 10.66 -3.29 -30.92
CA GLU A 560 11.60 -2.40 -31.60
C GLU A 560 12.84 -3.14 -32.11
N SER A 561 13.33 -4.12 -31.34
CA SER A 561 14.46 -4.97 -31.74
C SER A 561 14.12 -5.95 -32.86
N GLU A 562 12.90 -6.50 -32.90
CA GLU A 562 12.41 -7.28 -34.06
C GLU A 562 12.20 -6.42 -35.33
N GLY A 563 11.87 -5.13 -35.17
CA GLY A 563 11.65 -4.20 -36.28
C GLY A 563 12.93 -3.69 -36.96
N GLN A 564 14.07 -3.72 -36.25
CA GLN A 564 15.38 -3.32 -36.81
C GLN A 564 16.08 -4.45 -37.58
N GLY A 565 15.65 -5.72 -37.43
CA GLY A 565 16.21 -6.87 -38.15
C GLY A 565 15.61 -7.14 -39.54
N LEU A 566 14.63 -6.34 -39.99
CA LEU A 566 13.89 -6.57 -41.24
C LEU A 566 13.96 -5.41 -42.25
N ASN A 567 14.86 -4.43 -42.05
CA ASN A 567 15.02 -3.26 -42.93
C ASN A 567 16.43 -3.14 -43.55
N GLU A 568 17.06 -4.26 -43.88
CA GLU A 568 18.11 -4.30 -44.92
C GLU A 568 17.60 -5.19 -46.05
N GLU A 569 17.21 -4.57 -47.16
CA GLU A 569 16.65 -5.12 -48.41
C GLU A 569 15.15 -4.91 -48.64
N SER A 570 14.75 -3.66 -48.95
CA SER A 570 14.01 -3.33 -50.18
C SER A 570 13.57 -1.86 -50.19
N ASP A 571 13.58 -1.29 -51.39
CA ASP A 571 12.93 -0.05 -51.83
C ASP A 571 13.61 1.30 -51.51
N SER A 572 14.61 1.55 -52.35
CA SER A 572 14.83 2.85 -52.98
C SER A 572 13.58 3.36 -53.71
N ALA A 573 13.12 4.57 -53.36
CA ALA A 573 12.76 5.68 -54.25
C ALA A 573 11.65 6.58 -53.67
N GLN A 574 11.97 7.87 -53.59
CA GLN A 574 11.07 9.02 -53.79
C GLN A 574 9.86 9.15 -52.84
N ASP A 575 9.95 10.04 -51.85
CA ASP A 575 9.48 11.41 -52.09
C ASP A 575 9.95 12.39 -50.99
N SER A 576 10.56 13.45 -51.49
CA SER A 576 10.99 14.65 -50.79
C SER A 576 9.84 15.64 -50.68
N LEU A 577 9.69 16.36 -49.55
CA LEU A 577 9.53 17.83 -49.52
C LEU A 577 9.31 18.40 -48.10
N LEU A 578 10.17 19.38 -47.76
CA LEU A 578 10.06 20.48 -46.75
C LEU A 578 10.61 20.22 -45.32
N PRO A 579 11.14 21.25 -44.64
CA PRO A 579 12.49 21.78 -44.86
C PRO A 579 13.35 21.75 -43.59
N SER A 580 14.66 21.69 -43.80
CA SER A 580 15.71 21.83 -42.81
C SER A 580 15.87 23.29 -42.34
N SER A 581 15.86 23.51 -41.03
CA SER A 581 16.66 24.57 -40.39
C SER A 581 17.04 24.15 -38.98
N GLU A 582 18.32 24.37 -38.69
CA GLU A 582 19.14 23.86 -37.60
C GLU A 582 18.88 24.49 -36.22
N ASP A 583 19.46 23.82 -35.23
CA ASP A 583 19.94 24.31 -33.93
C ASP A 583 18.95 24.54 -32.77
N SER A 584 18.84 23.51 -31.92
CA SER A 584 18.76 23.65 -30.46
C SER A 584 19.33 22.38 -29.80
N PRO A 585 20.23 22.48 -28.80
CA PRO A 585 20.94 21.33 -28.24
C PRO A 585 19.98 20.46 -27.43
N ARG A 586 19.97 19.15 -27.74
CA ARG A 586 19.40 18.12 -26.88
C ARG A 586 20.17 18.11 -25.55
N ILE A 587 19.57 18.65 -24.51
CA ILE A 587 19.93 18.34 -23.12
C ILE A 587 18.98 17.23 -22.69
N SER A 588 19.43 15.98 -22.80
CA SER A 588 18.81 14.86 -22.10
C SER A 588 19.40 14.82 -20.70
N MET A 589 18.66 15.31 -19.72
CA MET A 589 18.96 15.07 -18.31
C MET A 589 17.64 14.92 -17.55
N GLN A 590 17.75 14.14 -16.47
CA GLN A 590 16.77 13.90 -15.40
C GLN A 590 15.86 12.69 -15.60
N SER A 591 16.42 11.51 -15.30
CA SER A 591 15.66 10.46 -14.61
C SER A 591 15.55 10.86 -13.14
N SER A 592 14.34 10.98 -12.61
CA SER A 592 14.06 11.29 -11.21
C SER A 592 14.51 10.15 -10.30
N ALA A 593 15.06 10.43 -9.12
CA ALA A 593 15.60 9.40 -8.22
C ALA A 593 14.52 8.58 -7.47
N LYS A 594 13.25 9.02 -7.53
CA LYS A 594 12.11 8.11 -7.33
C LYS A 594 12.19 6.89 -8.23
N ASP A 595 12.68 7.04 -9.47
CA ASP A 595 12.90 5.92 -10.39
C ASP A 595 14.03 4.99 -9.92
N LEU A 596 14.96 5.44 -9.06
CA LEU A 596 16.10 4.65 -8.55
C LEU A 596 15.78 3.89 -7.24
N LEU A 597 14.98 4.49 -6.35
CA LEU A 597 14.43 3.81 -5.17
C LEU A 597 13.32 2.82 -5.58
N GLN A 598 12.49 3.21 -6.56
CA GLN A 598 11.63 2.28 -7.27
C GLN A 598 12.48 1.29 -8.08
N ALA A 599 13.64 1.66 -8.65
CA ALA A 599 14.58 0.69 -9.25
C ALA A 599 15.15 -0.31 -8.24
N SER A 600 15.30 0.03 -6.96
CA SER A 600 15.80 -0.87 -5.91
C SER A 600 14.72 -1.89 -5.48
N LEU A 601 13.45 -1.46 -5.39
CA LEU A 601 12.29 -2.34 -5.25
C LEU A 601 12.01 -3.12 -6.55
N GLN A 602 12.22 -2.51 -7.71
CA GLN A 602 12.17 -3.16 -9.03
C GLN A 602 13.37 -4.08 -9.24
N ASP A 603 14.50 -3.89 -8.57
CA ASP A 603 15.65 -4.80 -8.61
C ASP A 603 15.34 -6.06 -7.82
N SER A 604 14.51 -5.96 -6.79
CA SER A 604 13.93 -7.14 -6.14
C SER A 604 12.98 -7.90 -7.09
N ALA A 605 12.14 -7.21 -7.88
CA ALA A 605 11.32 -7.83 -8.92
C ALA A 605 12.16 -8.35 -10.12
N LYS A 606 13.23 -7.63 -10.51
CA LYS A 606 14.16 -8.00 -11.57
C LYS A 606 15.06 -9.16 -11.16
N SER A 607 15.39 -9.31 -9.88
CA SER A 607 16.17 -10.44 -9.38
C SER A 607 15.40 -11.76 -9.39
N PHE A 608 14.05 -11.71 -9.42
CA PHE A 608 13.23 -12.89 -9.70
C PHE A 608 13.06 -13.15 -11.20
N SER A 609 13.32 -12.17 -12.06
CA SER A 609 13.24 -12.28 -13.52
C SER A 609 14.61 -12.30 -14.23
N GLN A 610 15.71 -12.44 -13.49
CA GLN A 610 17.06 -12.20 -14.04
C GLN A 610 17.61 -13.32 -14.95
N ASP A 611 16.84 -14.39 -15.20
CA ASP A 611 17.27 -15.45 -16.12
C ASP A 611 16.34 -15.69 -17.32
N TYR A 612 15.20 -15.01 -17.45
CA TYR A 612 14.34 -15.13 -18.63
C TYR A 612 13.28 -14.02 -18.67
N SER A 613 13.41 -13.05 -19.59
CA SER A 613 12.25 -12.25 -20.01
C SER A 613 11.57 -13.00 -21.16
N PRO A 614 10.43 -13.66 -20.92
CA PRO A 614 9.79 -14.42 -21.98
C PRO A 614 9.32 -13.48 -23.09
N PRO A 615 9.37 -13.92 -24.37
CA PRO A 615 8.86 -13.13 -25.48
C PRO A 615 7.38 -12.79 -25.20
N GLY A 616 7.01 -11.53 -25.38
CA GLY A 616 5.65 -11.09 -25.15
C GLY A 616 5.24 -9.95 -26.05
N TYR A 617 3.93 -9.74 -26.13
CA TYR A 617 3.32 -8.79 -27.05
C TYR A 617 2.36 -7.88 -26.30
N LEU A 618 2.42 -6.58 -26.62
CA LEU A 618 1.55 -5.56 -26.05
C LEU A 618 0.53 -5.08 -27.08
N ILE A 619 -0.75 -5.07 -26.71
CA ILE A 619 -1.84 -4.47 -27.50
C ILE A 619 -2.55 -3.41 -26.65
N ASN A 620 -2.65 -2.20 -27.18
CA ASN A 620 -3.34 -1.09 -26.52
C ASN A 620 -4.78 -0.95 -27.03
N LEU A 621 -5.75 -0.89 -26.11
CA LEU A 621 -7.17 -0.69 -26.40
C LEU A 621 -7.65 0.64 -25.79
N ASN A 622 -7.62 1.71 -26.59
CA ASN A 622 -7.96 3.06 -26.11
C ASN A 622 -9.39 3.50 -26.43
N ARG A 623 -10.08 2.79 -27.33
CA ARG A 623 -11.45 3.15 -27.74
C ARG A 623 -12.44 2.81 -26.64
N ASN A 624 -13.16 3.82 -26.16
CA ASN A 624 -14.19 3.70 -25.14
C ASN A 624 -15.58 3.54 -25.76
N PHE A 625 -16.26 2.46 -25.40
CA PHE A 625 -17.62 2.12 -25.85
C PHE A 625 -18.69 2.39 -24.80
N ARG A 626 -18.29 2.82 -23.59
CA ARG A 626 -19.15 2.95 -22.40
C ARG A 626 -19.70 4.37 -22.21
N SER A 627 -18.85 5.38 -22.41
CA SER A 627 -19.10 6.77 -22.02
C SER A 627 -19.35 7.66 -23.24
N VAL A 628 -20.00 8.80 -23.01
CA VAL A 628 -20.22 9.83 -24.03
C VAL A 628 -18.96 10.68 -24.22
N PRO A 629 -18.74 11.30 -25.40
CA PRO A 629 -17.55 12.11 -25.68
C PRO A 629 -17.25 13.18 -24.63
N GLY A 630 -18.25 13.91 -24.13
CA GLY A 630 -18.03 14.97 -23.15
C GLY A 630 -17.43 14.51 -21.81
N ILE A 631 -17.67 13.26 -21.39
CA ILE A 631 -17.00 12.67 -20.22
C ILE A 631 -15.55 12.35 -20.57
N ILE A 632 -15.31 11.79 -21.75
CA ILE A 632 -13.98 11.41 -22.24
C ILE A 632 -13.07 12.63 -22.37
N ASP A 633 -13.58 13.71 -22.95
CA ASP A 633 -12.84 14.96 -23.11
C ASP A 633 -12.47 15.57 -21.75
N PHE A 634 -13.41 15.57 -20.79
CA PHE A 634 -13.15 16.04 -19.43
C PHE A 634 -12.05 15.22 -18.74
N VAL A 635 -12.16 13.88 -18.82
CA VAL A 635 -11.16 12.96 -18.23
C VAL A 635 -9.79 13.19 -18.85
N ASN A 636 -9.68 13.26 -20.18
CA ASN A 636 -8.43 13.50 -20.88
C ASN A 636 -7.81 14.86 -20.50
N ASN A 637 -8.62 15.93 -20.41
CA ASN A 637 -8.14 17.25 -20.02
C ASN A 637 -7.63 17.30 -18.57
N CYS A 638 -8.33 16.62 -17.66
CA CYS A 638 -7.91 16.51 -16.26
C CYS A 638 -6.57 15.77 -16.17
N PHE A 639 -6.53 14.51 -16.59
CA PHE A 639 -5.33 13.68 -16.41
C PHE A 639 -4.14 14.14 -17.27
N GLY A 640 -4.37 14.74 -18.44
CA GLY A 640 -3.29 15.34 -19.24
C GLY A 640 -2.62 16.55 -18.57
N SER A 641 -3.23 17.14 -17.54
CA SER A 641 -2.66 18.30 -16.82
C SER A 641 -1.86 17.92 -15.58
N PHE A 642 -2.15 16.80 -14.92
CA PHE A 642 -1.52 16.44 -13.63
C PHE A 642 -1.02 15.00 -13.51
N LEU A 643 -1.42 14.08 -14.39
CA LEU A 643 -0.93 12.69 -14.34
C LEU A 643 0.39 12.57 -15.11
N SER A 644 1.47 12.94 -14.42
CA SER A 644 2.85 12.80 -14.89
C SER A 644 3.57 11.65 -14.18
N LYS A 645 4.77 11.31 -14.66
CA LYS A 645 5.62 10.31 -14.00
C LYS A 645 5.89 10.63 -12.51
N ASP A 646 6.07 11.90 -12.15
CA ASP A 646 6.43 12.28 -10.77
C ASP A 646 5.28 12.16 -9.75
N TYR A 647 4.05 12.42 -10.21
CA TYR A 647 2.85 12.47 -9.36
C TYR A 647 1.91 11.27 -9.53
N GLY A 648 1.94 10.61 -10.69
CA GLY A 648 1.07 9.49 -11.06
C GLY A 648 1.83 8.22 -11.47
N GLU A 649 3.17 8.24 -11.44
CA GLU A 649 4.06 7.14 -11.85
C GLU A 649 3.91 6.69 -13.32
N ILE A 650 3.08 7.37 -14.11
CA ILE A 650 2.84 7.12 -15.53
C ILE A 650 2.63 8.44 -16.27
N GLU A 651 3.18 8.54 -17.48
CA GLU A 651 2.96 9.67 -18.38
C GLU A 651 1.60 9.53 -19.08
N TYR A 652 0.69 10.50 -18.90
CA TYR A 652 -0.58 10.52 -19.64
C TYR A 652 -0.43 11.22 -21.00
N ASP A 653 0.03 10.47 -22.00
CA ASP A 653 0.24 10.98 -23.36
C ASP A 653 -0.93 10.66 -24.33
N ALA A 654 -0.78 11.06 -25.59
CA ALA A 654 -1.76 10.77 -26.65
C ALA A 654 -1.97 9.26 -26.91
N SER A 655 -0.99 8.42 -26.53
CA SER A 655 -1.08 6.97 -26.64
C SER A 655 -1.90 6.35 -25.51
N GLN A 656 -2.08 7.05 -24.39
CA GLN A 656 -2.91 6.63 -23.24
C GLN A 656 -4.30 7.27 -23.24
N ALA A 657 -4.49 8.35 -23.98
CA ALA A 657 -5.73 9.11 -24.05
C ALA A 657 -6.93 8.24 -24.50
N LEU A 658 -8.07 8.44 -23.85
CA LEU A 658 -9.32 7.75 -24.17
C LEU A 658 -9.90 8.27 -25.48
N LEU A 659 -10.34 7.36 -26.36
CA LEU A 659 -10.95 7.69 -27.65
C LEU A 659 -12.45 7.36 -27.63
N ALA A 660 -13.31 8.37 -27.75
CA ALA A 660 -14.75 8.15 -27.75
C ALA A 660 -15.23 7.40 -29.01
N ASN A 661 -16.11 6.40 -28.82
CA ASN A 661 -16.75 5.67 -29.92
C ASN A 661 -18.28 5.90 -29.98
N ARG A 662 -18.85 6.64 -29.02
CA ARG A 662 -20.27 7.04 -29.02
C ARG A 662 -20.43 8.41 -29.66
N GLU A 663 -21.61 8.67 -30.22
CA GLU A 663 -21.96 10.01 -30.71
C GLU A 663 -22.14 10.99 -29.54
N ALA A 664 -21.87 12.27 -29.80
CA ALA A 664 -22.04 13.32 -28.82
C ALA A 664 -23.53 13.50 -28.46
N GLY A 665 -23.84 13.48 -27.17
CA GLY A 665 -25.15 13.83 -26.65
C GLY A 665 -25.42 15.33 -26.75
N LYS A 666 -26.69 15.73 -26.62
CA LYS A 666 -27.13 17.15 -26.65
C LYS A 666 -26.95 17.91 -25.33
N LYS A 667 -26.81 17.22 -24.20
CA LYS A 667 -26.67 17.82 -22.86
C LYS A 667 -25.19 17.90 -22.44
N GLN A 668 -24.87 18.89 -21.60
CA GLN A 668 -23.56 19.01 -20.97
C GLN A 668 -23.31 17.77 -20.10
N ALA A 669 -22.16 17.14 -20.31
CA ALA A 669 -21.89 15.82 -19.73
C ALA A 669 -21.28 15.89 -18.32
N VAL A 670 -20.64 17.01 -17.98
CA VAL A 670 -19.95 17.22 -16.70
C VAL A 670 -20.30 18.60 -16.15
N GLU A 671 -20.64 18.63 -14.86
CA GLU A 671 -20.91 19.84 -14.09
C GLU A 671 -20.00 19.87 -12.86
N PHE A 672 -19.47 21.05 -12.54
CA PHE A 672 -18.63 21.27 -11.36
C PHE A 672 -19.38 22.16 -10.38
N LEU A 673 -19.69 21.64 -9.19
CA LEU A 673 -20.42 22.35 -8.15
C LEU A 673 -19.46 22.74 -7.02
N LEU A 674 -19.28 24.03 -6.79
CA LEU A 674 -18.41 24.57 -5.75
C LEU A 674 -19.24 25.14 -4.59
N ALA A 675 -19.06 24.58 -3.38
CA ALA A 675 -19.67 25.11 -2.17
C ALA A 675 -18.80 26.24 -1.59
N MET A 676 -19.29 27.48 -1.64
CA MET A 676 -18.64 28.61 -0.96
C MET A 676 -19.14 28.69 0.49
N CYS A 677 -18.28 28.36 1.45
CA CYS A 677 -18.61 28.43 2.89
C CYS A 677 -17.96 29.68 3.49
N SER A 678 -18.75 30.65 3.97
CA SER A 678 -18.23 31.83 4.69
C SER A 678 -18.23 31.62 6.21
N ASP A 679 -17.22 32.15 6.89
CA ASP A 679 -17.13 32.16 8.35
C ASP A 679 -17.87 33.35 8.99
N THR A 680 -18.13 34.39 8.21
CA THR A 680 -18.73 35.65 8.63
C THR A 680 -20.23 35.69 8.32
N VAL A 681 -21.00 36.12 9.31
CA VAL A 681 -22.49 36.09 9.33
C VAL A 681 -23.11 37.17 8.44
N ASP A 682 -22.33 38.14 7.96
CA ASP A 682 -22.89 39.44 7.55
C ASP A 682 -23.18 39.63 6.05
N GLU A 683 -22.85 38.66 5.17
CA GLU A 683 -23.03 38.87 3.71
C GLU A 683 -24.10 37.98 3.04
N VAL A 684 -24.63 36.95 3.70
CA VAL A 684 -25.63 36.05 3.08
C VAL A 684 -27.07 36.59 3.18
N LYS A 685 -27.31 37.71 3.88
CA LYS A 685 -28.66 38.29 4.04
C LYS A 685 -29.21 39.02 2.82
N THR A 686 -28.44 39.13 1.75
CA THR A 686 -28.87 39.83 0.53
C THR A 686 -28.77 38.90 -0.66
N GLN A 687 -29.90 38.24 -0.96
CA GLN A 687 -30.20 37.45 -2.16
C GLN A 687 -29.89 35.94 -2.12
N SER A 688 -30.60 35.16 -1.30
CA SER A 688 -31.04 33.80 -1.69
C SER A 688 -32.34 33.41 -0.97
N ASP A 689 -33.13 32.56 -1.61
CA ASP A 689 -34.55 32.29 -1.37
C ASP A 689 -34.87 31.79 0.06
N GLU A 690 -36.03 32.21 0.62
CA GLU A 690 -36.54 31.76 1.94
C GLU A 690 -36.64 30.22 2.10
N LEU A 691 -36.60 29.48 0.99
CA LEU A 691 -36.59 28.01 0.94
C LEU A 691 -35.29 27.36 1.49
N GLU A 692 -34.14 28.04 1.48
CA GLU A 692 -32.86 27.46 1.96
C GLU A 692 -32.78 27.34 3.49
N ILE A 693 -33.52 28.17 4.23
CA ILE A 693 -33.47 28.22 5.70
C ILE A 693 -34.24 27.06 6.34
N ASP A 694 -35.36 26.65 5.77
CA ASP A 694 -36.16 25.55 6.31
C ASP A 694 -35.49 24.18 6.08
N GLU A 695 -34.75 24.00 4.98
CA GLU A 695 -33.94 22.80 4.73
C GLU A 695 -32.78 22.68 5.72
N LEU A 696 -32.10 23.80 6.03
CA LEU A 696 -31.01 23.84 7.02
C LEU A 696 -31.52 23.56 8.45
N ARG A 697 -32.74 23.98 8.80
CA ARG A 697 -33.37 23.68 10.08
C ARG A 697 -33.77 22.21 10.22
N ALA A 698 -34.33 21.62 9.18
CA ALA A 698 -34.62 20.18 9.15
C ALA A 698 -33.34 19.33 9.29
N TRP A 699 -32.20 19.86 8.82
CA TRP A 699 -30.88 19.27 8.98
C TRP A 699 -30.32 19.40 10.41
N GLU A 700 -30.51 20.55 11.05
CA GLU A 700 -30.13 20.78 12.45
C GLU A 700 -30.87 19.82 13.39
N GLU A 701 -32.17 19.60 13.17
CA GLU A 701 -33.00 18.66 13.95
C GLU A 701 -32.48 17.21 13.92
N GLN A 702 -31.64 16.89 12.95
CA GLN A 702 -31.05 15.55 12.76
C GLN A 702 -29.59 15.47 13.20
N GLY A 703 -29.08 16.52 13.85
CA GLY A 703 -27.74 16.56 14.43
C GLY A 703 -26.64 17.06 13.49
N PHE A 704 -26.99 17.62 12.32
CA PHE A 704 -26.01 18.25 11.42
C PHE A 704 -25.78 19.72 11.77
N ASN A 705 -24.62 20.26 11.40
CA ASN A 705 -24.32 21.67 11.64
C ASN A 705 -25.20 22.58 10.78
N LEU A 706 -25.77 23.62 11.40
CA LEU A 706 -26.41 24.76 10.70
C LEU A 706 -25.48 25.46 9.69
N ARG A 707 -24.16 25.28 9.85
CA ARG A 707 -23.12 25.81 8.96
C ARG A 707 -22.28 24.65 8.45
N PRO A 708 -22.80 23.90 7.47
CA PRO A 708 -22.11 22.74 6.95
C PRO A 708 -20.81 23.19 6.29
N LYS A 709 -19.71 22.52 6.62
CA LYS A 709 -18.39 22.75 6.03
C LYS A 709 -17.83 21.45 5.49
N GLY A 710 -16.99 21.55 4.46
CA GLY A 710 -16.33 20.39 3.87
C GLY A 710 -17.34 19.35 3.36
N GLU A 711 -17.27 18.13 3.92
CA GLU A 711 -18.07 16.98 3.47
C GLU A 711 -19.59 17.18 3.63
N GLU A 712 -20.02 17.89 4.68
CA GLU A 712 -21.44 18.19 4.93
C GLU A 712 -22.01 19.14 3.85
N ALA A 713 -21.26 20.18 3.48
CA ALA A 713 -21.69 21.12 2.44
C ALA A 713 -21.78 20.44 1.07
N ALA A 714 -20.83 19.55 0.76
CA ALA A 714 -20.85 18.75 -0.44
C ALA A 714 -22.05 17.80 -0.48
N ALA A 715 -22.42 17.19 0.65
CA ALA A 715 -23.59 16.32 0.75
C ALA A 715 -24.90 17.07 0.42
N LEU A 716 -25.08 18.31 0.90
CA LEU A 716 -26.24 19.13 0.58
C LEU A 716 -26.35 19.45 -0.91
N LEU A 717 -25.24 19.86 -1.53
CA LEU A 717 -25.22 20.11 -2.97
C LEU A 717 -25.56 18.86 -3.77
N ALA A 718 -25.05 17.70 -3.37
CA ALA A 718 -25.37 16.44 -4.01
C ALA A 718 -26.87 16.09 -3.87
N VAL A 719 -27.47 16.28 -2.69
CA VAL A 719 -28.90 16.09 -2.46
C VAL A 719 -29.74 17.00 -3.37
N LYS A 720 -29.40 18.30 -3.42
CA LYS A 720 -30.07 19.27 -4.29
C LYS A 720 -29.99 18.83 -5.76
N LYS A 721 -28.81 18.42 -6.22
CA LYS A 721 -28.61 17.97 -7.59
C LYS A 721 -29.36 16.67 -7.90
N ILE A 722 -29.38 15.70 -7.00
CA ILE A 722 -30.14 14.45 -7.16
C ILE A 722 -31.63 14.73 -7.25
N ARG A 723 -32.16 15.67 -6.46
CA ARG A 723 -33.56 16.12 -6.57
C ARG A 723 -33.85 16.77 -7.90
N GLU A 724 -32.99 17.66 -8.38
CA GLU A 724 -33.13 18.27 -9.71
C GLU A 724 -33.18 17.18 -10.81
N LEU A 725 -32.25 16.22 -10.79
CA LEU A 725 -32.19 15.15 -11.79
C LEU A 725 -33.41 14.22 -11.74
N THR A 726 -33.90 13.89 -10.55
CA THR A 726 -35.06 13.00 -10.40
C THR A 726 -36.38 13.69 -10.69
N CYS A 727 -36.55 14.95 -10.28
CA CYS A 727 -37.81 15.69 -10.42
C CYS A 727 -37.94 16.38 -11.79
N GLN A 728 -36.86 16.97 -12.32
CA GLN A 728 -36.90 17.77 -13.55
C GLN A 728 -36.52 16.93 -14.79
N ASP A 729 -35.49 16.09 -14.65
CA ASP A 729 -34.95 15.30 -15.76
C ASP A 729 -35.46 13.84 -15.79
N ASN A 730 -36.30 13.46 -14.83
CA ASN A 730 -36.98 12.17 -14.74
C ASN A 730 -36.04 10.95 -14.75
N TYR A 731 -34.83 11.11 -14.16
CA TYR A 731 -33.93 9.99 -13.92
C TYR A 731 -34.45 9.09 -12.80
N ARG A 732 -34.20 7.79 -12.91
CA ARG A 732 -34.48 6.85 -11.81
C ARG A 732 -33.33 6.89 -10.81
N LEU A 733 -33.65 6.70 -9.52
CA LEU A 733 -32.61 6.58 -8.48
C LEU A 733 -31.62 5.43 -8.77
N SER A 734 -32.06 4.38 -9.46
CA SER A 734 -31.20 3.26 -9.88
C SER A 734 -30.12 3.65 -10.90
N ASP A 735 -30.30 4.78 -11.58
CA ASP A 735 -29.37 5.25 -12.62
C ASP A 735 -28.31 6.20 -12.02
N LEU A 736 -28.46 6.58 -10.75
CA LEU A 736 -27.59 7.52 -10.04
C LEU A 736 -26.65 6.75 -9.10
N ALA A 737 -25.37 7.09 -9.13
CA ALA A 737 -24.37 6.56 -8.22
C ALA A 737 -23.60 7.70 -7.56
N VAL A 738 -23.36 7.58 -6.26
CA VAL A 738 -22.52 8.50 -5.48
C VAL A 738 -21.24 7.77 -5.12
N LEU A 739 -20.10 8.35 -5.49
CA LEU A 739 -18.77 7.85 -5.18
C LEU A 739 -18.10 8.79 -4.20
N ALA A 740 -17.53 8.26 -3.12
CA ALA A 740 -16.75 9.04 -2.16
C ALA A 740 -15.47 8.28 -1.79
N PRO A 741 -14.40 9.00 -1.40
CA PRO A 741 -13.08 8.38 -1.18
C PRO A 741 -13.01 7.53 0.09
N ASN A 742 -13.90 7.73 1.07
CA ASN A 742 -13.87 6.99 2.32
C ASN A 742 -15.30 6.73 2.87
N HIS A 743 -15.41 5.75 3.77
CA HIS A 743 -16.68 5.35 4.38
C HIS A 743 -17.33 6.43 5.24
N LYS A 744 -16.52 7.30 5.88
CA LYS A 744 -17.03 8.39 6.72
C LYS A 744 -17.80 9.42 5.88
N THR A 745 -17.27 9.81 4.73
CA THR A 745 -17.96 10.69 3.77
C THR A 745 -19.25 10.02 3.30
N LEU A 746 -19.22 8.73 2.95
CA LEU A 746 -20.42 7.98 2.54
C LEU A 746 -21.49 7.93 3.64
N ASP A 747 -21.10 7.80 4.91
CA ASP A 747 -22.05 7.80 6.02
C ASP A 747 -22.78 9.14 6.15
N ILE A 748 -22.03 10.26 6.07
CA ILE A 748 -22.59 11.62 6.10
C ILE A 748 -23.56 11.80 4.93
N TRP A 749 -23.16 11.40 3.73
CA TRP A 749 -23.98 11.53 2.53
C TRP A 749 -25.20 10.62 2.58
N ARG A 750 -25.08 9.40 3.13
CA ARG A 750 -26.22 8.49 3.33
C ARG A 750 -27.23 9.09 4.29
N GLN A 751 -26.79 9.61 5.43
CA GLN A 751 -27.67 10.26 6.40
C GLN A 751 -28.37 11.47 5.77
N ALA A 752 -27.62 12.33 5.07
CA ALA A 752 -28.15 13.46 4.32
C ALA A 752 -29.22 13.05 3.29
N LEU A 753 -28.97 12.02 2.48
CA LEU A 753 -29.92 11.55 1.47
C LEU A 753 -31.16 10.88 2.09
N THR A 754 -30.95 10.08 3.14
CA THR A 754 -32.03 9.37 3.84
C THR A 754 -32.97 10.34 4.54
N SER A 755 -32.41 11.39 5.15
CA SER A 755 -33.18 12.45 5.80
C SER A 755 -34.20 13.14 4.91
N GLN A 756 -33.88 13.22 3.62
CA GLN A 756 -34.67 13.88 2.61
C GLN A 756 -35.58 12.89 1.85
N GLY A 757 -35.75 11.68 2.39
CA GLY A 757 -36.67 10.66 1.87
C GLY A 757 -36.12 9.78 0.75
N SER A 758 -34.81 9.85 0.45
CA SER A 758 -34.20 9.00 -0.59
C SER A 758 -33.78 7.66 0.01
N ASN A 759 -34.25 6.55 -0.57
CA ASN A 759 -33.82 5.21 -0.15
C ASN A 759 -32.46 4.89 -0.78
N VAL A 760 -31.40 4.94 0.02
CA VAL A 760 -30.02 4.72 -0.43
C VAL A 760 -29.59 3.30 -0.08
N ALA A 761 -29.32 2.50 -1.10
CA ALA A 761 -28.64 1.21 -0.92
C ALA A 761 -27.14 1.44 -0.73
N GLY A 762 -26.52 0.82 0.28
CA GLY A 762 -25.09 0.96 0.54
C GLY A 762 -24.59 -0.10 1.51
N ILE A 763 -23.26 -0.27 1.58
CA ILE A 763 -22.62 -1.21 2.50
C ILE A 763 -22.86 -0.70 3.93
N PRO A 764 -23.66 -1.42 4.76
CA PRO A 764 -23.84 -1.02 6.14
C PRO A 764 -22.49 -1.09 6.85
N LYS A 765 -22.27 -0.16 7.76
CA LYS A 765 -21.05 -0.08 8.55
C LYS A 765 -20.89 -1.33 9.42
N ARG A 766 -19.64 -1.64 9.78
CA ARG A 766 -19.30 -2.56 10.89
C ARG A 766 -19.86 -2.12 12.26
N GLU A 767 -20.47 -0.94 12.37
CA GLU A 767 -21.20 -0.45 13.55
C GLU A 767 -22.51 -1.22 13.85
N PHE A 768 -22.68 -2.44 13.35
CA PHE A 768 -23.73 -3.34 13.84
C PHE A 768 -23.70 -3.37 15.38
N LEU A 769 -22.49 -3.54 15.96
CA LEU A 769 -22.24 -3.60 17.41
C LEU A 769 -22.55 -2.29 18.16
N ASP A 770 -22.39 -1.12 17.53
CA ASP A 770 -22.68 0.18 18.15
C ASP A 770 -24.17 0.54 18.15
N SER A 771 -25.00 -0.27 17.49
CA SER A 771 -26.45 -0.14 17.58
C SER A 771 -26.89 -0.11 19.04
N PRO A 772 -27.71 0.88 19.46
CA PRO A 772 -28.23 0.94 20.83
C PRO A 772 -28.87 -0.37 21.27
N VAL A 773 -29.51 -1.11 20.35
CA VAL A 773 -30.13 -2.41 20.63
C VAL A 773 -29.08 -3.47 20.96
N LEU A 774 -27.98 -3.55 20.21
CA LEU A 774 -26.94 -4.54 20.48
C LEU A 774 -26.14 -4.21 21.73
N ARG A 775 -25.84 -2.94 21.99
CA ARG A 775 -25.19 -2.54 23.26
C ARG A 775 -26.02 -2.94 24.48
N GLN A 776 -27.36 -2.82 24.39
CA GLN A 776 -28.25 -3.25 25.46
C GLN A 776 -28.28 -4.78 25.60
N LEU A 777 -28.25 -5.52 24.48
CA LEU A 777 -28.16 -6.99 24.50
C LEU A 777 -26.80 -7.49 25.01
N GLU A 778 -25.71 -6.83 24.64
CA GLU A 778 -24.37 -7.12 25.15
C GLU A 778 -24.29 -6.88 26.65
N ALA A 779 -24.79 -5.73 27.12
CA ALA A 779 -24.89 -5.45 28.55
C ALA A 779 -25.73 -6.52 29.27
N LEU A 780 -26.82 -7.01 28.67
CA LEU A 780 -27.61 -8.10 29.22
C LEU A 780 -26.80 -9.41 29.32
N VAL A 781 -26.06 -9.77 28.27
CA VAL A 781 -25.18 -10.95 28.28
C VAL A 781 -24.10 -10.82 29.35
N GLN A 782 -23.47 -9.65 29.48
CA GLN A 782 -22.46 -9.39 30.51
C GLN A 782 -23.03 -9.47 31.93
N VAL A 783 -24.28 -9.05 32.15
CA VAL A 783 -24.97 -9.20 33.45
C VAL A 783 -25.34 -10.66 33.73
N LEU A 784 -25.76 -11.41 32.71
CA LEU A 784 -26.06 -12.84 32.83
C LEU A 784 -24.80 -13.66 33.12
N ASP A 785 -23.67 -13.29 32.52
CA ASP A 785 -22.37 -13.89 32.79
C ASP A 785 -21.85 -13.52 34.18
N ASN A 786 -21.86 -12.22 34.52
CA ASN A 786 -21.49 -11.72 35.84
C ASN A 786 -22.35 -10.53 36.29
N SER A 787 -23.33 -10.84 37.14
CA SER A 787 -24.25 -9.85 37.72
C SER A 787 -23.60 -8.75 38.59
N ARG A 788 -22.31 -8.87 38.93
CA ARG A 788 -21.58 -7.85 39.73
C ARG A 788 -20.95 -6.75 38.87
N HIS A 789 -21.20 -6.73 37.57
CA HIS A 789 -20.74 -5.67 36.69
C HIS A 789 -21.68 -4.47 36.77
N ASP A 790 -21.33 -3.48 37.60
CA ASP A 790 -22.18 -2.31 37.89
C ASP A 790 -22.61 -1.53 36.63
N TYR A 791 -21.71 -1.36 35.67
CA TYR A 791 -21.99 -0.60 34.44
C TYR A 791 -22.95 -1.33 33.48
N PRO A 792 -22.70 -2.58 33.06
CA PRO A 792 -23.66 -3.40 32.31
C PRO A 792 -25.01 -3.56 33.02
N LEU A 793 -25.00 -3.79 34.34
CA LEU A 793 -26.23 -3.89 35.13
C LEU A 793 -27.03 -2.60 35.07
N SER A 794 -26.39 -1.46 35.29
CA SER A 794 -27.02 -0.14 35.18
C SER A 794 -27.54 0.11 33.76
N ALA A 795 -26.78 -0.26 32.73
CA ALA A 795 -27.18 -0.11 31.33
C ALA A 795 -28.42 -0.95 30.98
N VAL A 796 -28.53 -2.19 31.48
CA VAL A 796 -29.70 -3.05 31.31
C VAL A 796 -30.90 -2.51 32.08
N LEU A 797 -30.71 -2.03 33.31
CA LEU A 797 -31.78 -1.43 34.13
C LEU A 797 -32.32 -0.12 33.53
N LEU A 798 -31.43 0.68 32.93
CA LEU A 798 -31.80 1.90 32.20
C LEU A 798 -32.34 1.62 30.80
N SER A 799 -32.10 0.42 30.26
CA SER A 799 -32.63 0.02 28.96
C SER A 799 -34.11 -0.34 29.07
N GLY A 800 -34.87 -0.09 28.00
CA GLY A 800 -36.26 -0.54 27.90
C GLY A 800 -36.43 -2.05 27.78
N ILE A 801 -35.35 -2.85 27.81
CA ILE A 801 -35.39 -4.32 27.66
C ILE A 801 -36.18 -4.99 28.78
N LEU A 802 -36.13 -4.44 30.01
CA LEU A 802 -36.88 -4.95 31.15
C LEU A 802 -38.31 -4.39 31.25
N GLY A 803 -38.76 -3.64 30.22
CA GLY A 803 -40.05 -2.94 30.18
C GLY A 803 -39.90 -1.43 30.42
N GLU A 804 -40.88 -0.64 29.97
CA GLU A 804 -40.88 0.81 30.19
C GLU A 804 -40.95 1.15 31.68
N ARG A 805 -39.81 1.64 32.21
CA ARG A 805 -39.57 2.17 33.56
C ARG A 805 -39.64 1.14 34.70
N LEU A 806 -38.46 0.73 35.16
CA LEU A 806 -38.16 0.71 36.59
C LEU A 806 -37.98 2.14 37.11
#